data_AF-D8U5S6-F1
#
_entry.id   AF-D8U5S6-F1
#
_cell.length_a   1.000
_cell.length_b   1.000
_cell.length_c   1.000
_cell.angle_alpha   90.00
_cell.angle_beta   90.00
_cell.angle_gamma   90.00
#
_symmetry.space_group_name_H-M   'P 1'
#
loop_
_entity.id
_entity.type
_entity.pdbx_description
1 polymer ?
#
loop_
_entity_poly.entity_id
_entity_poly.type
_entity_poly.pdbx_seq_one_letter_code
_entity_poly.pdbx_strand_id
1 'polypeptide(L)'
;MRRYFSDTRTGCRSVEGGGDPWEDEKWAKYKWTIYRGVAYDLTSYMDRHPGGRWLLNLAVGRDATALFESYHLRPEVAVAHLKRLPVLEGFPVEAVPQAPRPNDSELYNAIRERVRKEVFKGTDIKGAHRSGSEGAAFAVLSYAAATYALYTYDANPLTGALLGLAGAWIGLTIQHCGNHGAMSTNPIVNNLMGLTNDLSGGSSLMWRYHHQVSHHVHCNDDAFDEDVFSAFPFLRFDDRLPRYWYHQYQHIYMWALFPFLQLVFQVGDWKALLDNRTVGATMYGASEFERQTVVAGKLAHYVLLYGLPAILHGPGAMLAGAAGYLFTQSIMLATTFAVSHNVPETKSLDPGPTRENLDQPTLERDWGVQQVLTSANWGGVVGNFFTGGLNLQIEHHLFPAISFMHYPAISKIVEDECRKRGISYAHYATLPEILSRFVRFMAFTPSRAVLQEEEESATSTAARYLRPAVCVWNKKLLKELYPNGIRCGVLLVATCPTSCALLRTLPGKQLLGSVLTPGVSLAGNSFAACCAAGEALPSDKVCTVYVLRSSPPENPSASAGPGVHEDVLLVCCHYEVARARAPAWARSVLGQLSYRHAIFLGTMPAEQFRGAGDASQEELIFALRTRASQQQQLQAGSKGPVPLLPRGTVVGGLPAALLSYSQVRGASAELLVMVEMVLEGRPALVEALAAALVSMLRSHGADAVASRLCSRQVLTAARKELGLGAAAACEAYV
;
A
#
# COMPACT_ATOMS: atom_id res chain seq x y z
N MET A 1 -14.66 7.15 4.65
CA MET A 1 -14.84 8.04 3.48
C MET A 1 -13.77 9.12 3.39
N ARG A 2 -13.55 10.02 4.39
CA ARG A 2 -12.49 11.06 4.29
C ARG A 2 -11.05 10.54 4.05
N ARG A 3 -10.73 9.30 4.44
CA ARG A 3 -9.43 8.64 4.22
C ARG A 3 -9.17 8.22 2.76
N TYR A 4 -10.22 8.10 1.94
CA TYR A 4 -10.15 7.61 0.54
C TYR A 4 -10.38 8.73 -0.49
N PHE A 5 -10.80 9.92 -0.04
CA PHE A 5 -10.97 11.11 -0.88
C PHE A 5 -9.87 12.14 -0.64
N SER A 6 -8.82 11.78 0.11
CA SER A 6 -7.72 12.66 0.43
C SER A 6 -6.90 12.90 -0.84
N ASP A 7 -6.54 14.17 -1.03
CA ASP A 7 -5.70 14.67 -2.12
C ASP A 7 -4.49 13.74 -2.38
N THR A 8 -4.09 13.53 -3.62
CA THR A 8 -2.80 12.88 -3.94
C THR A 8 -1.61 13.62 -3.28
N ARG A 9 -1.83 14.86 -2.82
CA ARG A 9 -0.92 15.64 -1.97
C ARG A 9 -0.88 15.22 -0.49
N THR A 10 -1.85 14.45 0.03
CA THR A 10 -1.97 14.15 1.47
C THR A 10 -0.94 13.17 2.04
N GLY A 11 -0.07 12.60 1.20
CA GLY A 11 1.14 11.88 1.61
C GLY A 11 2.44 12.66 1.41
N CYS A 12 2.39 13.90 0.90
CA CYS A 12 3.60 14.69 0.63
C CYS A 12 4.24 15.14 1.93
N ARG A 13 5.48 14.69 2.15
CA ARG A 13 6.39 15.31 3.12
C ARG A 13 6.65 16.74 2.63
N SER A 14 6.39 17.74 3.45
CA SER A 14 7.09 19.02 3.28
C SER A 14 8.56 18.73 3.50
N VAL A 15 9.35 18.70 2.42
CA VAL A 15 10.80 18.53 2.51
C VAL A 15 11.33 19.78 3.21
N GLU A 16 12.03 19.63 4.33
CA GLU A 16 12.69 20.77 4.99
C GLU A 16 13.60 21.48 3.97
N GLY A 17 13.26 22.73 3.63
CA GLY A 17 13.99 23.56 2.68
C GLY A 17 13.65 23.39 1.20
N GLY A 18 12.74 22.47 0.82
CA GLY A 18 12.25 22.31 -0.55
C GLY A 18 10.78 22.74 -0.65
N GLY A 19 10.49 23.78 -1.45
CA GLY A 19 9.11 24.20 -1.71
C GLY A 19 8.26 23.08 -2.32
N ASP A 20 6.94 23.17 -2.17
CA ASP A 20 5.98 22.32 -2.89
C ASP A 20 6.25 22.45 -4.41
N PRO A 21 6.68 21.38 -5.12
CA PRO A 21 7.07 21.50 -6.53
C PRO A 21 5.91 21.85 -7.48
N TRP A 22 4.66 21.75 -7.01
CA TRP A 22 3.49 22.18 -7.76
C TRP A 22 3.18 23.67 -7.59
N GLU A 23 3.58 24.28 -6.47
CA GLU A 23 3.24 25.67 -6.14
C GLU A 23 4.47 26.62 -6.16
N ASP A 24 5.68 26.08 -6.01
CA ASP A 24 6.93 26.84 -6.07
C ASP A 24 7.14 27.42 -7.48
N GLU A 25 7.15 28.75 -7.58
CA GLU A 25 7.33 29.50 -8.85
C GLU A 25 8.57 29.05 -9.63
N LYS A 26 9.61 28.57 -8.92
CA LYS A 26 10.83 28.04 -9.55
C LYS A 26 10.52 26.87 -10.48
N TRP A 27 9.61 26.00 -10.07
CA TRP A 27 9.26 24.74 -10.75
C TRP A 27 7.96 24.82 -11.53
N ALA A 28 6.97 25.59 -11.05
CA ALA A 28 5.64 25.72 -11.64
C ALA A 28 5.66 26.24 -13.09
N LYS A 29 6.72 26.95 -13.49
CA LYS A 29 6.91 27.40 -14.87
C LYS A 29 7.25 26.28 -15.86
N TYR A 30 7.68 25.12 -15.39
CA TYR A 30 8.06 23.98 -16.23
C TYR A 30 6.94 22.94 -16.26
N LYS A 31 6.77 22.30 -17.43
CA LYS A 31 6.04 21.03 -17.51
C LYS A 31 7.00 19.91 -17.12
N TRP A 32 7.15 19.69 -15.82
CA TRP A 32 8.11 18.71 -15.31
C TRP A 32 7.51 17.29 -15.20
N THR A 33 8.38 16.28 -15.23
CA THR A 33 8.06 14.89 -14.88
C THR A 33 9.24 14.25 -14.17
N ILE A 34 9.01 13.15 -13.44
CA ILE A 34 10.08 12.37 -12.82
C ILE A 34 10.17 11.01 -13.51
N TYR A 35 11.40 10.57 -13.77
CA TYR A 35 11.72 9.22 -14.21
C TYR A 35 12.88 8.68 -13.36
N ARG A 36 12.63 7.59 -12.63
CA ARG A 36 13.61 6.91 -11.77
C ARG A 36 14.40 7.87 -10.88
N GLY A 37 13.70 8.76 -10.19
CA GLY A 37 14.31 9.69 -9.24
C GLY A 37 14.97 10.92 -9.86
N VAL A 38 14.84 11.14 -11.19
CA VAL A 38 15.39 12.31 -11.89
C VAL A 38 14.25 13.13 -12.47
N ALA A 39 14.24 14.44 -12.18
CA ALA A 39 13.27 15.38 -12.71
C ALA A 39 13.72 15.94 -14.07
N TYR A 40 12.82 15.91 -15.06
CA TYR A 40 13.06 16.38 -16.43
C TYR A 40 12.08 17.49 -16.81
N ASP A 41 12.55 18.46 -17.60
CA ASP A 41 11.72 19.47 -18.24
C ASP A 41 11.17 18.96 -19.58
N LEU A 42 9.84 18.84 -19.68
CA LEU A 42 9.15 18.45 -20.91
C LEU A 42 8.73 19.64 -21.77
N THR A 43 8.87 20.89 -21.29
CA THR A 43 8.22 22.09 -21.88
C THR A 43 8.51 22.24 -23.36
N SER A 44 9.78 22.14 -23.76
CA SER A 44 10.20 22.25 -25.17
C SER A 44 9.97 20.99 -26.00
N TYR A 45 9.65 19.86 -25.35
CA TYR A 45 9.50 18.55 -25.97
C TYR A 45 8.03 18.17 -26.23
N MET A 46 7.07 18.86 -25.60
CA MET A 46 5.64 18.57 -25.74
C MET A 46 5.17 18.37 -27.19
N ASP A 47 5.65 19.22 -28.11
CA ASP A 47 5.30 19.18 -29.54
C ASP A 47 6.03 18.15 -30.37
N ARG A 48 7.08 17.55 -29.82
CA ARG A 48 8.00 16.66 -30.54
C ARG A 48 7.81 15.20 -30.14
N HIS A 49 6.98 14.95 -29.14
CA HIS A 49 6.72 13.60 -28.67
C HIS A 49 6.05 12.75 -29.75
N PRO A 50 6.61 11.58 -30.12
CA PRO A 50 6.05 10.73 -31.18
C PRO A 50 4.62 10.25 -30.92
N GLY A 51 4.26 10.07 -29.64
CA GLY A 51 2.89 9.71 -29.23
C GLY A 51 1.92 10.90 -29.16
N GLY A 52 2.37 12.11 -29.49
CA GLY A 52 1.59 13.33 -29.40
C GLY A 52 1.51 13.91 -27.99
N ARG A 53 0.97 15.14 -27.90
CA ARG A 53 0.82 15.90 -26.66
C ARG A 53 -0.10 15.21 -25.64
N TRP A 54 -1.18 14.58 -26.09
CA TRP A 54 -2.24 14.07 -25.22
C TRP A 54 -1.77 12.95 -24.30
N LEU A 55 -0.93 12.05 -24.80
CA LEU A 55 -0.29 11.02 -23.98
C LEU A 55 0.79 11.62 -23.07
N LEU A 56 1.60 12.54 -23.58
CA LEU A 56 2.67 13.16 -22.78
C LEU A 56 2.13 14.04 -21.65
N ASN A 57 0.94 14.63 -21.80
CA ASN A 57 0.26 15.38 -20.74
C ASN A 57 0.02 14.51 -19.50
N LEU A 58 -0.13 13.20 -19.65
CA LEU A 58 -0.26 12.26 -18.52
C LEU A 58 1.04 12.10 -17.72
N ALA A 59 2.19 12.55 -18.21
CA ALA A 59 3.44 12.50 -17.46
C ALA A 59 3.68 13.78 -16.63
N VAL A 60 2.98 14.87 -16.94
CA VAL A 60 3.23 16.19 -16.34
C VAL A 60 2.84 16.20 -14.86
N GLY A 61 3.71 16.77 -14.02
CA GLY A 61 3.46 17.01 -12.60
C GLY A 61 3.44 15.74 -11.73
N ARG A 62 4.11 14.66 -12.16
CA ARG A 62 4.18 13.39 -11.41
C ARG A 62 5.43 12.59 -11.72
N ASP A 63 5.67 11.54 -10.94
CA ASP A 63 6.54 10.44 -11.33
C ASP A 63 5.84 9.60 -12.41
N ALA A 64 6.37 9.68 -13.62
CA ALA A 64 5.85 8.97 -14.78
C ALA A 64 6.63 7.68 -15.07
N THR A 65 7.44 7.18 -14.13
CA THR A 65 8.26 5.98 -14.35
C THR A 65 7.42 4.80 -14.84
N ALA A 66 6.33 4.46 -14.17
CA ALA A 66 5.48 3.37 -14.60
C ALA A 66 4.81 3.60 -15.97
N LEU A 67 4.25 4.80 -16.20
CA LEU A 67 3.67 5.19 -17.49
C LEU A 67 4.69 5.11 -18.62
N PHE A 68 5.92 5.57 -18.37
CA PHE A 68 6.98 5.55 -19.36
C PHE A 68 7.43 4.12 -19.67
N GLU A 69 7.64 3.29 -18.66
CA GLU A 69 8.22 1.96 -18.85
C GLU A 69 7.23 0.95 -19.44
N SER A 70 5.93 1.06 -19.15
CA SER A 70 4.91 0.16 -19.68
C SER A 70 4.45 0.51 -21.11
N TYR A 71 4.57 1.77 -21.55
CA TYR A 71 4.14 2.21 -22.88
C TYR A 71 5.22 2.09 -23.97
N HIS A 72 6.48 1.83 -23.59
CA HIS A 72 7.59 1.74 -24.52
C HIS A 72 8.07 0.29 -24.68
N LEU A 73 7.65 -0.34 -25.79
CA LEU A 73 8.12 -1.67 -26.18
C LEU A 73 9.67 -1.74 -26.36
N ARG A 74 10.29 -0.61 -26.73
CA ARG A 74 11.74 -0.44 -26.92
C ARG A 74 12.31 0.54 -25.89
N PRO A 75 12.48 0.13 -24.63
CA PRO A 75 12.92 1.02 -23.55
C PRO A 75 14.27 1.67 -23.87
N GLU A 76 15.18 0.96 -24.54
CA GLU A 76 16.50 1.47 -24.88
C GLU A 76 16.47 2.71 -25.76
N VAL A 77 15.51 2.79 -26.69
CA VAL A 77 15.31 3.95 -27.56
C VAL A 77 14.64 5.08 -26.79
N ALA A 78 13.57 4.76 -26.07
CA ALA A 78 12.83 5.76 -25.30
C ALA A 78 13.73 6.46 -24.27
N VAL A 79 14.51 5.70 -23.51
CA VAL A 79 15.46 6.24 -22.52
C VAL A 79 16.55 7.08 -23.19
N ALA A 80 17.05 6.69 -24.37
CA ALA A 80 18.03 7.49 -25.11
C ALA A 80 17.47 8.86 -25.53
N HIS A 81 16.18 8.96 -25.85
CA HIS A 81 15.51 10.23 -26.11
C HIS A 81 15.27 11.01 -24.82
N LEU A 82 14.80 10.37 -23.75
CA LEU A 82 14.56 10.99 -22.45
C LEU A 82 15.82 11.65 -21.89
N LYS A 83 16.98 10.99 -21.99
CA LYS A 83 18.28 11.51 -21.54
C LYS A 83 18.75 12.79 -22.25
N ARG A 84 18.11 13.17 -23.37
CA ARG A 84 18.40 14.42 -24.07
C ARG A 84 17.60 15.60 -23.54
N LEU A 85 16.59 15.34 -22.70
CA LEU A 85 15.78 16.40 -22.10
C LEU A 85 16.56 17.09 -20.98
N PRO A 86 16.32 18.40 -20.74
CA PRO A 86 16.96 19.11 -19.65
C PRO A 86 16.59 18.48 -18.29
N VAL A 87 17.59 18.27 -17.45
CA VAL A 87 17.40 17.83 -16.06
C VAL A 87 17.16 19.06 -15.18
N LEU A 88 16.20 18.99 -14.28
CA LEU A 88 15.90 20.05 -13.31
C LEU A 88 16.75 19.85 -12.05
N GLU A 89 17.94 20.44 -12.03
CA GLU A 89 18.86 20.34 -10.89
C GLU A 89 18.29 20.95 -9.61
N GLY A 90 18.37 20.21 -8.50
CA GLY A 90 17.84 20.63 -7.21
C GLY A 90 16.32 20.56 -7.08
N PHE A 91 15.63 19.87 -8.00
CA PHE A 91 14.20 19.60 -7.89
C PHE A 91 13.92 18.65 -6.70
N PRO A 92 12.89 18.91 -5.86
CA PRO A 92 12.60 18.11 -4.68
C PRO A 92 11.85 16.82 -5.05
N VAL A 93 12.56 15.86 -5.66
CA VAL A 93 11.98 14.60 -6.15
C VAL A 93 11.25 13.82 -5.04
N GLU A 94 11.78 13.84 -3.82
CA GLU A 94 11.19 13.13 -2.67
C GLU A 94 9.87 13.75 -2.16
N ALA A 95 9.51 14.94 -2.63
CA ALA A 95 8.20 15.54 -2.35
C ALA A 95 7.11 14.94 -3.26
N VAL A 96 7.47 14.18 -4.31
CA VAL A 96 6.53 13.63 -5.28
C VAL A 96 6.27 12.14 -5.00
N PRO A 97 4.99 11.68 -5.01
CA PRO A 97 4.67 10.27 -4.89
C PRO A 97 5.40 9.43 -5.95
N GLN A 98 6.10 8.40 -5.49
CA GLN A 98 6.88 7.53 -6.37
C GLN A 98 5.99 6.55 -7.12
N ALA A 99 6.32 6.29 -8.38
CA ALA A 99 5.64 5.30 -9.20
C ALA A 99 6.34 3.93 -9.12
N PRO A 100 5.59 2.82 -9.34
CA PRO A 100 6.18 1.51 -9.57
C PRO A 100 7.19 1.51 -10.74
N ARG A 101 8.04 0.49 -10.78
CA ARG A 101 9.13 0.38 -11.78
C ARG A 101 8.97 -0.88 -12.63
N PRO A 102 8.16 -0.85 -13.71
CA PRO A 102 7.94 -1.99 -14.59
C PRO A 102 9.23 -2.66 -15.08
N ASN A 103 10.28 -1.91 -15.40
CA ASN A 103 11.54 -2.47 -15.89
C ASN A 103 12.38 -3.14 -14.80
N ASP A 104 11.99 -3.09 -13.53
CA ASP A 104 12.63 -3.87 -12.46
C ASP A 104 12.05 -5.30 -12.36
N SER A 105 10.90 -5.56 -13.00
CA SER A 105 10.27 -6.88 -13.06
C SER A 105 11.00 -7.82 -14.01
N GLU A 106 11.54 -8.92 -13.50
CA GLU A 106 12.18 -9.93 -14.34
C GLU A 106 11.17 -10.59 -15.28
N LEU A 107 9.96 -10.89 -14.78
CA LEU A 107 8.86 -11.48 -15.56
C LEU A 107 8.48 -10.57 -16.73
N TYR A 108 8.21 -9.28 -16.46
CA TYR A 108 7.78 -8.34 -17.49
C TYR A 108 8.84 -8.20 -18.59
N ASN A 109 10.11 -8.08 -18.21
CA ASN A 109 11.20 -7.96 -19.16
C ASN A 109 11.37 -9.21 -20.03
N ALA A 110 11.27 -10.41 -19.43
CA ALA A 110 11.34 -11.66 -20.17
C ALA A 110 10.20 -11.78 -21.20
N ILE A 111 8.97 -11.45 -20.80
CA ILE A 111 7.80 -11.43 -21.70
C ILE A 111 8.02 -10.40 -22.81
N ARG A 112 8.38 -9.16 -22.47
CA ARG A 112 8.58 -8.07 -23.44
C ARG A 112 9.62 -8.43 -24.50
N GLU A 113 10.73 -9.03 -24.10
CA GLU A 113 11.78 -9.44 -25.02
C GLU A 113 11.32 -10.54 -25.98
N ARG A 114 10.56 -11.51 -25.48
CA ARG A 114 9.94 -12.55 -26.32
C ARG A 114 8.90 -11.96 -27.27
N VAL A 115 8.05 -11.05 -26.82
CA VAL A 115 7.07 -10.36 -27.68
C VAL A 115 7.77 -9.64 -28.83
N ARG A 116 8.87 -8.93 -28.57
CA ARG A 116 9.69 -8.30 -29.62
C ARG A 116 10.26 -9.30 -30.61
N LYS A 117 10.80 -10.41 -30.12
CA LYS A 117 11.51 -11.42 -30.95
C LYS A 117 10.60 -12.39 -31.69
N GLU A 118 9.46 -12.74 -31.12
CA GLU A 118 8.55 -13.78 -31.62
C GLU A 118 7.36 -13.17 -32.38
N VAL A 119 6.82 -12.03 -31.93
CA VAL A 119 5.64 -11.39 -32.54
C VAL A 119 6.02 -10.28 -33.50
N PHE A 120 7.00 -9.44 -33.14
CA PHE A 120 7.34 -8.23 -33.89
C PHE A 120 8.75 -8.22 -34.48
N LYS A 121 9.32 -9.39 -34.78
CA LYS A 121 10.71 -9.52 -35.23
C LYS A 121 11.04 -8.62 -36.42
N GLY A 122 11.77 -7.53 -36.17
CA GLY A 122 12.17 -6.55 -37.19
C GLY A 122 11.06 -5.62 -37.70
N THR A 123 9.82 -5.79 -37.22
CA THR A 123 8.66 -4.96 -37.57
C THR A 123 8.26 -4.00 -36.46
N ASP A 124 8.75 -4.22 -35.24
CA ASP A 124 8.63 -3.31 -34.09
C ASP A 124 9.15 -1.89 -34.40
N ILE A 125 10.24 -1.79 -35.17
CA ILE A 125 10.83 -0.52 -35.65
C ILE A 125 9.85 0.28 -36.52
N LYS A 126 8.98 -0.39 -37.27
CA LYS A 126 7.97 0.22 -38.14
C LYS A 126 6.67 0.54 -37.41
N GLY A 127 6.60 0.28 -36.10
CA GLY A 127 5.39 0.49 -35.31
C GLY A 127 4.31 -0.56 -35.56
N ALA A 128 4.67 -1.76 -36.04
CA ALA A 128 3.70 -2.83 -36.33
C ALA A 128 2.85 -3.23 -35.11
N HIS A 129 3.37 -3.02 -33.89
CA HIS A 129 2.62 -3.23 -32.65
C HIS A 129 1.39 -2.34 -32.50
N ARG A 130 1.24 -1.27 -33.30
CA ARG A 130 0.08 -0.36 -33.31
C ARG A 130 -0.82 -0.54 -34.54
N SER A 131 -0.78 -1.72 -35.18
CA SER A 131 -1.50 -1.97 -36.44
C SER A 131 -2.40 -3.20 -36.35
N GLY A 132 -3.15 -3.47 -37.41
CA GLY A 132 -4.01 -4.65 -37.54
C GLY A 132 -5.44 -4.45 -37.05
N SER A 133 -5.72 -3.38 -36.30
CA SER A 133 -7.05 -3.04 -35.78
C SER A 133 -7.89 -2.23 -36.76
N GLU A 134 -7.37 -1.87 -37.94
CA GLU A 134 -8.03 -0.98 -38.91
C GLU A 134 -9.34 -1.58 -39.43
N GLY A 135 -9.36 -2.88 -39.72
CA GLY A 135 -10.57 -3.57 -40.17
C GLY A 135 -11.65 -3.63 -39.10
N ALA A 136 -11.26 -3.88 -37.83
CA ALA A 136 -12.19 -3.83 -36.70
C ALA A 136 -12.72 -2.41 -36.49
N ALA A 137 -11.85 -1.39 -36.62
CA ALA A 137 -12.25 0.01 -36.53
C ALA A 137 -13.26 0.39 -37.60
N PHE A 138 -12.98 0.04 -38.85
CA PHE A 138 -13.91 0.27 -39.95
C PHE A 138 -15.26 -0.41 -39.70
N ALA A 139 -15.27 -1.67 -39.24
CA ALA A 139 -16.50 -2.39 -38.96
C ALA A 139 -17.33 -1.75 -37.83
N VAL A 140 -16.71 -1.42 -36.70
CA VAL A 140 -17.39 -0.80 -35.54
C VAL A 140 -17.92 0.60 -35.90
N LEU A 141 -17.11 1.42 -36.57
CA LEU A 141 -17.53 2.77 -36.98
C LEU A 141 -18.64 2.73 -38.04
N SER A 142 -18.59 1.80 -38.99
CA SER A 142 -19.65 1.61 -39.98
C SER A 142 -20.96 1.15 -39.33
N TYR A 143 -20.88 0.23 -38.36
CA TYR A 143 -22.02 -0.20 -37.56
C TYR A 143 -22.60 0.97 -36.74
N ALA A 144 -21.75 1.78 -36.11
CA ALA A 144 -22.18 2.97 -35.37
C ALA A 144 -22.90 3.98 -36.28
N ALA A 145 -22.36 4.27 -37.46
CA ALA A 145 -23.00 5.17 -38.43
C ALA A 145 -24.35 4.61 -38.92
N ALA A 146 -24.42 3.32 -39.25
CA ALA A 146 -25.64 2.68 -39.71
C ALA A 146 -26.74 2.65 -38.63
N THR A 147 -26.38 2.26 -37.40
CA THR A 147 -27.32 2.25 -36.27
C THR A 147 -27.74 3.66 -35.85
N TYR A 148 -26.86 4.64 -35.97
CA TYR A 148 -27.23 6.04 -35.77
C TYR A 148 -28.24 6.51 -36.82
N ALA A 149 -28.03 6.18 -38.10
CA ALA A 149 -28.99 6.48 -39.16
C ALA A 149 -30.37 5.85 -38.88
N LEU A 150 -30.40 4.58 -38.45
CA LEU A 150 -31.63 3.90 -38.04
C LEU A 150 -32.31 4.59 -36.84
N TYR A 151 -31.54 4.96 -35.83
CA TYR A 151 -32.03 5.68 -34.65
C TYR A 151 -32.62 7.05 -35.01
N THR A 152 -31.97 7.78 -35.94
CA THR A 152 -32.51 9.06 -36.43
C THR A 152 -33.74 8.89 -37.32
N TYR A 153 -33.87 7.75 -38.01
CA TYR A 153 -35.03 7.45 -38.85
C TYR A 153 -36.26 7.06 -38.03
N ASP A 154 -36.07 6.27 -36.97
CA ASP A 154 -37.14 5.79 -36.09
C ASP A 154 -36.60 5.60 -34.67
N ALA A 155 -36.73 6.64 -33.84
CA ALA A 155 -36.24 6.63 -32.48
C ALA A 155 -37.15 5.77 -31.58
N ASN A 156 -36.68 4.59 -31.21
CA ASN A 156 -37.41 3.64 -30.37
C ASN A 156 -36.43 2.78 -29.55
N PRO A 157 -36.91 2.00 -28.56
CA PRO A 157 -36.01 1.21 -27.70
C PRO A 157 -35.07 0.26 -28.45
N LEU A 158 -35.49 -0.31 -29.58
CA LEU A 158 -34.67 -1.24 -30.36
C LEU A 158 -33.56 -0.52 -31.12
N THR A 159 -33.89 0.55 -31.85
CA THR A 159 -32.89 1.35 -32.59
C THR A 159 -31.91 2.02 -31.62
N GLY A 160 -32.42 2.48 -30.47
CA GLY A 160 -31.61 2.95 -29.35
C GLY A 160 -30.68 1.87 -28.80
N ALA A 161 -31.16 0.65 -28.57
CA ALA A 161 -30.34 -0.46 -28.10
C ALA A 161 -29.23 -0.85 -29.09
N LEU A 162 -29.52 -0.88 -30.40
CA LEU A 162 -28.52 -1.15 -31.44
C LEU A 162 -27.42 -0.08 -31.45
N LEU A 163 -27.79 1.20 -31.30
CA LEU A 163 -26.84 2.30 -31.14
C LEU A 163 -26.08 2.21 -29.81
N GLY A 164 -26.71 1.75 -28.74
CA GLY A 164 -26.07 1.52 -27.44
C GLY A 164 -25.00 0.44 -27.51
N LEU A 165 -25.25 -0.63 -28.27
CA LEU A 165 -24.25 -1.64 -28.58
C LEU A 165 -23.07 -1.04 -29.38
N ALA A 166 -23.35 -0.14 -30.33
CA ALA A 166 -22.29 0.57 -31.04
C ALA A 166 -21.45 1.43 -30.09
N GLY A 167 -22.09 2.17 -29.17
CA GLY A 167 -21.42 2.94 -28.13
C GLY A 167 -20.54 2.07 -27.22
N ALA A 168 -21.01 0.88 -26.85
CA ALA A 168 -20.21 -0.07 -26.07
C ALA A 168 -19.01 -0.59 -26.86
N TRP A 169 -19.18 -0.98 -28.12
CA TRP A 169 -18.05 -1.42 -28.95
C TRP A 169 -17.04 -0.31 -29.22
N ILE A 170 -17.50 0.93 -29.46
CA ILE A 170 -16.60 2.10 -29.50
C ILE A 170 -15.82 2.19 -28.18
N GLY A 171 -16.51 2.08 -27.05
CA GLY A 171 -15.96 2.07 -25.70
C GLY A 171 -14.87 1.02 -25.47
N LEU A 172 -15.12 -0.22 -25.87
CA LEU A 172 -14.23 -1.37 -25.62
C LEU A 172 -13.09 -1.48 -26.64
N THR A 173 -13.24 -0.91 -27.85
CA THR A 173 -12.29 -1.09 -28.96
C THR A 173 -11.63 0.24 -29.35
N ILE A 174 -12.38 1.12 -30.01
CA ILE A 174 -11.87 2.29 -30.76
C ILE A 174 -11.31 3.35 -29.83
N GLN A 175 -12.13 3.80 -28.90
CA GLN A 175 -11.72 4.86 -27.99
C GLN A 175 -10.65 4.34 -27.04
N HIS A 176 -10.78 3.09 -26.59
CA HIS A 176 -9.87 2.44 -25.65
C HIS A 176 -8.45 2.41 -26.21
N CYS A 177 -8.30 1.76 -27.37
CA CYS A 177 -7.00 1.63 -28.03
C CYS A 177 -6.49 2.97 -28.54
N GLY A 178 -7.38 3.86 -29.01
CA GLY A 178 -7.02 5.21 -29.45
C GLY A 178 -6.41 6.03 -28.32
N ASN A 179 -7.05 6.02 -27.14
CA ASN A 179 -6.56 6.75 -25.98
C ASN A 179 -5.27 6.17 -25.39
N HIS A 180 -4.95 4.89 -25.62
CA HIS A 180 -3.62 4.31 -25.33
C HIS A 180 -2.54 4.60 -26.38
N GLY A 181 -2.92 5.16 -27.54
CA GLY A 181 -2.01 5.31 -28.67
C GLY A 181 -1.69 3.99 -29.39
N ALA A 182 -2.57 2.99 -29.27
CA ALA A 182 -2.36 1.63 -29.77
C ALA A 182 -2.96 1.37 -31.17
N MET A 183 -3.71 2.33 -31.74
CA MET A 183 -4.41 2.17 -33.03
C MET A 183 -3.59 2.58 -34.25
N SER A 184 -2.58 3.43 -34.07
CA SER A 184 -1.77 3.95 -35.18
C SER A 184 -0.43 4.48 -34.69
N THR A 185 0.55 4.55 -35.58
CA THR A 185 1.77 5.34 -35.34
C THR A 185 1.53 6.85 -35.49
N ASN A 186 0.39 7.26 -36.06
CA ASN A 186 0.03 8.66 -36.18
C ASN A 186 -0.79 9.12 -34.95
N PRO A 187 -0.30 10.07 -34.15
CA PRO A 187 -1.00 10.53 -32.95
C PRO A 187 -2.34 11.20 -33.25
N ILE A 188 -2.52 11.82 -34.43
CA ILE A 188 -3.79 12.44 -34.82
C ILE A 188 -4.88 11.37 -34.96
N VAL A 189 -4.56 10.23 -35.58
CA VAL A 189 -5.50 9.11 -35.72
C VAL A 189 -5.90 8.60 -34.35
N ASN A 190 -4.94 8.36 -33.46
CA ASN A 190 -5.22 7.93 -32.09
C ASN A 190 -6.10 8.92 -31.32
N ASN A 191 -5.83 10.22 -31.43
CA ASN A 191 -6.64 11.25 -30.78
C ASN A 191 -8.08 11.27 -31.31
N LEU A 192 -8.27 11.18 -32.64
CA LEU A 192 -9.60 11.11 -33.25
C LEU A 192 -10.36 9.86 -32.81
N MET A 193 -9.68 8.71 -32.76
CA MET A 193 -10.28 7.47 -32.25
C MET A 193 -10.61 7.61 -30.77
N GLY A 194 -9.74 8.22 -29.95
CA GLY A 194 -9.99 8.48 -28.53
C GLY A 194 -11.20 9.39 -28.28
N LEU A 195 -11.38 10.44 -29.10
CA LEU A 195 -12.50 11.38 -29.01
C LEU A 195 -13.87 10.76 -29.32
N THR A 196 -13.91 9.55 -29.90
CA THR A 196 -15.18 8.83 -30.05
C THR A 196 -15.82 8.47 -28.70
N ASN A 197 -15.05 8.46 -27.60
CA ASN A 197 -15.59 8.36 -26.24
C ASN A 197 -16.48 9.56 -25.89
N ASP A 198 -15.99 10.77 -26.18
CA ASP A 198 -16.68 12.02 -25.90
C ASP A 198 -18.01 12.12 -26.69
N LEU A 199 -18.01 11.63 -27.94
CA LEU A 199 -19.21 11.53 -28.76
C LEU A 199 -20.22 10.50 -28.22
N SER A 200 -19.72 9.44 -27.61
CA SER A 200 -20.52 8.33 -27.03
C SER A 200 -20.93 8.61 -25.57
N GLY A 201 -20.74 9.84 -25.10
CA GLY A 201 -21.21 10.32 -23.80
C GLY A 201 -20.23 10.18 -22.64
N GLY A 202 -19.06 9.60 -22.86
CA GLY A 202 -17.96 9.59 -21.89
C GLY A 202 -17.11 10.87 -21.97
N SER A 203 -15.89 10.78 -21.47
CA SER A 203 -14.85 11.80 -21.62
C SER A 203 -13.51 11.10 -21.86
N SER A 204 -12.91 11.29 -23.04
CA SER A 204 -11.57 10.75 -23.29
C SER A 204 -10.55 11.30 -22.32
N LEU A 205 -10.66 12.58 -21.92
CA LEU A 205 -9.77 13.19 -20.95
C LEU A 205 -9.83 12.48 -19.59
N MET A 206 -11.02 12.36 -19.00
CA MET A 206 -11.18 11.73 -17.68
C MET A 206 -10.77 10.27 -17.74
N TRP A 207 -11.17 9.59 -18.81
CA TRP A 207 -10.79 8.20 -19.04
C TRP A 207 -9.26 8.03 -19.07
N ARG A 208 -8.49 8.92 -19.71
CA ARG A 208 -7.02 8.80 -19.70
C ARG A 208 -6.41 8.93 -18.31
N TYR A 209 -6.91 9.84 -17.46
CA TYR A 209 -6.38 10.00 -16.10
C TYR A 209 -6.84 8.87 -15.17
N HIS A 210 -8.13 8.55 -15.16
CA HIS A 210 -8.68 7.41 -14.42
C HIS A 210 -7.99 6.11 -14.87
N HIS A 211 -8.08 5.77 -16.15
CA HIS A 211 -7.65 4.46 -16.62
C HIS A 211 -6.14 4.32 -16.72
N GLN A 212 -5.41 5.29 -17.29
CA GLN A 212 -3.96 5.11 -17.52
C GLN A 212 -3.12 5.45 -16.30
N VAL A 213 -3.47 6.51 -15.56
CA VAL A 213 -2.65 7.02 -14.46
C VAL A 213 -3.00 6.32 -13.16
N SER A 214 -4.28 6.12 -12.88
CA SER A 214 -4.73 5.45 -11.66
C SER A 214 -4.78 3.93 -11.87
N HIS A 215 -5.62 3.43 -12.77
CA HIS A 215 -5.88 1.98 -12.89
C HIS A 215 -4.72 1.17 -13.48
N HIS A 216 -4.18 1.52 -14.64
CA HIS A 216 -3.12 0.73 -15.30
C HIS A 216 -1.81 0.68 -14.51
N VAL A 217 -1.40 1.83 -13.97
CA VAL A 217 -0.16 1.88 -13.18
C VAL A 217 -0.31 1.06 -11.91
N HIS A 218 -1.48 1.12 -11.27
CA HIS A 218 -1.71 0.60 -9.93
C HIS A 218 -2.82 -0.45 -9.86
N CYS A 219 -3.00 -1.30 -10.88
CA CYS A 219 -4.15 -2.19 -11.00
C CYS A 219 -4.46 -2.94 -9.68
N ASN A 220 -5.71 -2.83 -9.24
CA ASN A 220 -6.26 -3.34 -7.98
C ASN A 220 -5.55 -2.90 -6.68
N ASP A 221 -4.78 -1.81 -6.69
CA ASP A 221 -4.21 -1.21 -5.48
C ASP A 221 -5.26 -0.40 -4.70
N ASP A 222 -5.38 -0.62 -3.39
CA ASP A 222 -6.36 0.03 -2.51
C ASP A 222 -5.97 1.43 -2.05
N ALA A 223 -4.90 2.02 -2.56
CA ALA A 223 -4.64 3.43 -2.32
C ALA A 223 -4.77 4.23 -3.63
N PHE A 224 -4.43 3.62 -4.76
CA PHE A 224 -4.19 4.36 -5.99
C PHE A 224 -5.13 4.01 -7.15
N ASP A 225 -5.81 2.85 -7.14
CA ASP A 225 -6.71 2.44 -8.23
C ASP A 225 -8.16 2.89 -7.99
N GLU A 226 -8.66 3.81 -8.81
CA GLU A 226 -10.03 4.29 -8.79
C GLU A 226 -11.06 3.18 -9.01
N ASP A 227 -10.75 2.12 -9.77
CA ASP A 227 -11.67 1.02 -10.04
C ASP A 227 -11.97 0.17 -8.79
N VAL A 228 -11.13 0.26 -7.76
CA VAL A 228 -11.41 -0.32 -6.44
C VAL A 228 -12.59 0.41 -5.76
N PHE A 229 -12.72 1.72 -5.99
CA PHE A 229 -13.62 2.61 -5.21
C PHE A 229 -14.79 3.19 -5.99
N SER A 230 -14.71 3.24 -7.32
CA SER A 230 -15.62 4.02 -8.17
C SER A 230 -17.09 3.60 -8.01
N ALA A 231 -17.34 2.33 -7.71
CA ALA A 231 -18.69 1.82 -7.48
C ALA A 231 -19.13 1.85 -5.99
N PHE A 232 -18.23 2.17 -5.06
CA PHE A 232 -18.54 2.27 -3.63
C PHE A 232 -19.29 3.59 -3.33
N PRO A 233 -20.33 3.59 -2.47
CA PRO A 233 -20.77 2.52 -1.59
C PRO A 233 -21.79 1.56 -2.19
N PHE A 234 -22.21 1.71 -3.44
CA PHE A 234 -23.30 0.90 -4.01
C PHE A 234 -22.90 -0.55 -4.30
N LEU A 235 -21.74 -0.73 -4.94
CA LEU A 235 -21.11 -2.03 -5.14
C LEU A 235 -19.76 -2.04 -4.43
N ARG A 236 -19.36 -3.22 -3.99
CA ARG A 236 -18.14 -3.46 -3.26
C ARG A 236 -17.32 -4.50 -4.01
N PHE A 237 -16.38 -3.99 -4.80
CA PHE A 237 -15.47 -4.78 -5.64
C PHE A 237 -14.20 -5.23 -4.92
N ASP A 238 -14.02 -4.82 -3.67
CA ASP A 238 -12.80 -5.11 -2.93
C ASP A 238 -13.11 -5.40 -1.47
N ASP A 239 -12.42 -6.40 -0.93
CA ASP A 239 -12.63 -6.86 0.42
C ASP A 239 -12.00 -5.93 1.48
N ARG A 240 -11.07 -5.05 1.10
CA ARG A 240 -10.47 -4.05 1.97
C ARG A 240 -11.44 -2.90 2.30
N LEU A 241 -12.50 -2.72 1.50
CA LEU A 241 -13.51 -1.69 1.74
C LEU A 241 -14.49 -2.07 2.85
N PRO A 242 -15.06 -1.09 3.59
CA PRO A 242 -16.11 -1.38 4.57
C PRO A 242 -17.30 -2.13 3.95
N ARG A 243 -17.81 -3.15 4.64
CA ARG A 243 -19.02 -3.87 4.21
C ARG A 243 -20.26 -3.30 4.90
N TYR A 244 -21.25 -2.89 4.12
CA TYR A 244 -22.58 -2.52 4.58
C TYR A 244 -23.55 -3.70 4.48
N TRP A 245 -24.64 -3.65 5.23
CA TRP A 245 -25.60 -4.76 5.30
C TRP A 245 -26.16 -5.15 3.93
N TYR A 246 -26.37 -4.20 3.03
CA TYR A 246 -26.93 -4.50 1.71
C TYR A 246 -25.91 -5.18 0.79
N HIS A 247 -24.59 -5.01 0.98
CA HIS A 247 -23.58 -5.66 0.14
C HIS A 247 -23.67 -7.18 0.13
N GLN A 248 -24.27 -7.81 1.15
CA GLN A 248 -24.54 -9.25 1.12
C GLN A 248 -25.44 -9.68 -0.06
N TYR A 249 -26.23 -8.76 -0.61
CA TYR A 249 -27.15 -8.99 -1.74
C TYR A 249 -26.66 -8.35 -3.04
N GLN A 250 -25.43 -7.83 -3.10
CA GLN A 250 -24.94 -7.10 -4.29
C GLN A 250 -24.93 -7.93 -5.56
N HIS A 251 -24.65 -9.23 -5.45
CA HIS A 251 -24.76 -10.19 -6.54
C HIS A 251 -26.17 -10.30 -7.18
N ILE A 252 -27.21 -9.81 -6.48
CA ILE A 252 -28.60 -9.77 -6.94
C ILE A 252 -28.91 -8.38 -7.50
N TYR A 253 -28.71 -7.32 -6.72
CA TYR A 253 -29.15 -5.97 -7.13
C TYR A 253 -28.19 -5.29 -8.11
N MET A 254 -26.95 -5.76 -8.29
CA MET A 254 -25.99 -5.15 -9.23
C MET A 254 -26.53 -5.08 -10.66
N TRP A 255 -27.32 -6.08 -11.07
CA TRP A 255 -27.94 -6.12 -12.40
C TRP A 255 -28.93 -4.98 -12.63
N ALA A 256 -29.58 -4.51 -11.56
CA ALA A 256 -30.46 -3.34 -11.63
C ALA A 256 -29.66 -2.02 -11.63
N LEU A 257 -28.43 -2.01 -11.11
CA LEU A 257 -27.54 -0.85 -11.10
C LEU A 257 -26.76 -0.68 -12.40
N PHE A 258 -26.38 -1.78 -13.06
CA PHE A 258 -25.57 -1.75 -14.28
C PHE A 258 -26.14 -0.86 -15.39
N PRO A 259 -27.45 -0.82 -15.67
CA PRO A 259 -28.04 0.11 -16.64
C PRO A 259 -27.77 1.61 -16.38
N PHE A 260 -27.33 1.99 -15.17
CA PHE A 260 -27.03 3.36 -14.79
C PHE A 260 -25.54 3.72 -14.87
N LEU A 261 -24.67 2.80 -15.30
CA LEU A 261 -23.22 3.03 -15.37
C LEU A 261 -22.87 4.30 -16.15
N GLN A 262 -23.51 4.51 -17.31
CA GLN A 262 -23.26 5.69 -18.13
C GLN A 262 -23.62 7.00 -17.42
N LEU A 263 -24.70 7.02 -16.65
CA LEU A 263 -25.10 8.19 -15.87
C LEU A 263 -24.06 8.50 -14.79
N VAL A 264 -23.55 7.45 -14.11
CA VAL A 264 -22.51 7.60 -13.08
C VAL A 264 -21.23 8.19 -13.69
N PHE A 265 -20.78 7.67 -14.83
CA PHE A 265 -19.61 8.22 -15.52
C PHE A 265 -19.83 9.66 -15.98
N GLN A 266 -21.00 9.99 -16.54
CA GLN A 266 -21.28 11.36 -16.98
C GLN A 266 -21.27 12.38 -15.84
N VAL A 267 -21.83 12.02 -14.68
CA VAL A 267 -21.77 12.85 -13.47
C VAL A 267 -20.34 12.92 -12.94
N GLY A 268 -19.62 11.81 -12.94
CA GLY A 268 -18.21 11.72 -12.57
C GLY A 268 -17.33 12.63 -13.42
N ASP A 269 -17.56 12.67 -14.73
CA ASP A 269 -16.81 13.51 -15.66
C ASP A 269 -16.96 15.00 -15.35
N TRP A 270 -18.18 15.45 -15.08
CA TRP A 270 -18.43 16.85 -14.72
C TRP A 270 -17.77 17.19 -13.39
N LYS A 271 -17.90 16.31 -12.39
CA LYS A 271 -17.24 16.47 -11.10
C LYS A 271 -15.73 16.55 -11.27
N ALA A 272 -15.15 15.66 -12.06
CA ALA A 272 -13.71 15.59 -12.28
C ALA A 272 -13.19 16.83 -13.03
N LEU A 273 -13.97 17.33 -14.00
CA LEU A 273 -13.65 18.57 -14.72
C LEU A 273 -13.60 19.78 -13.76
N LEU A 274 -14.58 19.89 -12.86
CA LEU A 274 -14.67 20.96 -11.87
C LEU A 274 -13.59 20.86 -10.79
N ASP A 275 -13.35 19.64 -10.28
CA ASP A 275 -12.38 19.37 -9.22
C ASP A 275 -10.93 19.28 -9.75
N ASN A 276 -10.74 19.34 -11.07
CA ASN A 276 -9.47 19.12 -11.76
C ASN A 276 -8.79 17.76 -11.43
N ARG A 277 -9.57 16.73 -11.14
CA ARG A 277 -9.06 15.41 -10.74
C ARG A 277 -10.10 14.32 -10.94
N THR A 278 -9.65 13.10 -11.28
CA THR A 278 -10.43 11.88 -11.03
C THR A 278 -10.01 11.29 -9.68
N VAL A 279 -10.68 10.24 -9.19
CA VAL A 279 -10.18 9.56 -7.98
C VAL A 279 -8.82 8.92 -8.33
N GLY A 280 -7.83 9.00 -7.45
CA GLY A 280 -6.49 8.45 -7.73
C GLY A 280 -5.61 9.25 -8.70
N ALA A 281 -6.12 10.24 -9.45
CA ALA A 281 -5.30 11.02 -10.39
C ALA A 281 -5.73 12.50 -10.52
N THR A 282 -4.83 13.43 -10.16
CA THR A 282 -5.00 14.86 -10.42
C THR A 282 -4.61 15.21 -11.86
N MET A 283 -5.34 16.08 -12.55
CA MET A 283 -5.13 16.37 -13.99
C MET A 283 -4.12 17.50 -14.25
N TYR A 284 -2.89 17.38 -13.73
CA TYR A 284 -1.87 18.44 -13.82
C TYR A 284 -1.53 18.87 -15.25
N GLY A 285 -1.43 17.93 -16.20
CA GLY A 285 -1.05 18.21 -17.58
C GLY A 285 -2.22 18.51 -18.53
N ALA A 286 -3.47 18.43 -18.07
CA ALA A 286 -4.65 18.56 -18.93
C ALA A 286 -4.74 19.98 -19.50
N SER A 287 -4.59 20.09 -20.81
CA SER A 287 -4.63 21.37 -21.52
C SER A 287 -6.04 21.93 -21.59
N GLU A 288 -6.15 23.25 -21.76
CA GLU A 288 -7.44 23.92 -21.94
C GLU A 288 -8.21 23.37 -23.16
N PHE A 289 -7.50 23.04 -24.23
CA PHE A 289 -8.10 22.42 -25.40
C PHE A 289 -8.74 21.06 -25.07
N GLU A 290 -8.07 20.20 -24.31
CA GLU A 290 -8.65 18.92 -23.88
C GLU A 290 -9.86 19.10 -22.95
N ARG A 291 -9.87 20.14 -22.12
CA ARG A 291 -11.04 20.46 -21.28
C ARG A 291 -12.23 20.88 -22.14
N GLN A 292 -11.97 21.68 -23.18
CA GLN A 292 -12.99 22.09 -24.14
C GLN A 292 -13.55 20.91 -24.93
N THR A 293 -12.74 19.89 -25.24
CA THR A 293 -13.26 18.68 -25.93
C THR A 293 -14.28 17.93 -25.07
N VAL A 294 -14.15 17.93 -23.74
CA VAL A 294 -15.15 17.31 -22.84
C VAL A 294 -16.50 18.01 -22.98
N VAL A 295 -16.53 19.34 -22.93
CA VAL A 295 -17.77 20.12 -23.04
C VAL A 295 -18.38 19.99 -24.43
N ALA A 296 -17.57 20.13 -25.48
CA ALA A 296 -18.01 20.01 -26.87
C ALA A 296 -18.54 18.60 -27.18
N GLY A 297 -17.86 17.57 -26.69
CA GLY A 297 -18.27 16.18 -26.86
C GLY A 297 -19.56 15.85 -26.13
N LYS A 298 -19.73 16.30 -24.89
CA LYS A 298 -21.00 16.13 -24.16
C LYS A 298 -22.14 16.86 -24.83
N LEU A 299 -21.92 18.08 -25.31
CA LEU A 299 -22.93 18.80 -26.09
C LEU A 299 -23.31 18.02 -27.36
N ALA A 300 -22.31 17.55 -28.12
CA ALA A 300 -22.55 16.73 -29.31
C ALA A 300 -23.34 15.47 -28.95
N HIS A 301 -22.94 14.74 -27.92
CA HIS A 301 -23.63 13.55 -27.43
C HIS A 301 -25.10 13.85 -27.11
N TYR A 302 -25.38 14.90 -26.32
CA TYR A 302 -26.76 15.23 -25.94
C TYR A 302 -27.61 15.69 -27.12
N VAL A 303 -27.04 16.44 -28.06
CA VAL A 303 -27.72 16.84 -29.29
C VAL A 303 -28.04 15.62 -30.15
N LEU A 304 -27.09 14.71 -30.34
CA LEU A 304 -27.27 13.53 -31.20
C LEU A 304 -28.22 12.49 -30.59
N LEU A 305 -28.14 12.27 -29.28
CA LEU A 305 -28.93 11.24 -28.58
C LEU A 305 -30.34 11.72 -28.21
N TYR A 306 -30.48 12.99 -27.78
CA TYR A 306 -31.75 13.54 -27.29
C TYR A 306 -32.30 14.64 -28.21
N GLY A 307 -31.47 15.62 -28.59
CA GLY A 307 -31.93 16.81 -29.32
C GLY A 307 -32.56 16.49 -30.68
N LEU A 308 -31.83 15.78 -31.54
CA LEU A 308 -32.26 15.47 -32.89
C LEU A 308 -33.50 14.53 -32.90
N PRO A 309 -33.54 13.41 -32.15
CA PRO A 309 -34.75 12.59 -32.06
C PRO A 309 -35.96 13.31 -31.49
N ALA A 310 -35.78 14.23 -30.52
CA ALA A 310 -36.90 14.99 -29.98
C ALA A 310 -37.53 15.91 -31.03
N ILE A 311 -36.73 16.50 -31.92
CA ILE A 311 -37.19 17.34 -33.02
C ILE A 311 -37.91 16.51 -34.09
N LEU A 312 -37.37 15.33 -34.43
CA LEU A 312 -37.88 14.49 -35.53
C LEU A 312 -39.10 13.65 -35.13
N HIS A 313 -39.11 13.09 -33.91
CA HIS A 313 -40.05 12.05 -33.46
C HIS A 313 -40.82 12.41 -32.19
N GLY A 314 -40.52 13.55 -31.58
CA GLY A 314 -41.12 14.00 -30.33
C GLY A 314 -40.46 13.41 -29.07
N PRO A 315 -40.79 13.97 -27.89
CA PRO A 315 -40.09 13.65 -26.64
C PRO A 315 -40.30 12.22 -26.13
N GLY A 316 -41.46 11.60 -26.41
CA GLY A 316 -41.74 10.23 -25.96
C GLY A 316 -40.87 9.19 -26.67
N ALA A 317 -40.78 9.28 -28.00
CA ALA A 317 -39.92 8.43 -28.83
C ALA A 317 -38.44 8.62 -28.47
N MET A 318 -38.02 9.87 -28.29
CA MET A 318 -36.68 10.22 -27.82
C MET A 318 -36.34 9.58 -26.47
N LEU A 319 -37.21 9.70 -25.45
CA LEU A 319 -36.95 9.12 -24.13
C LEU A 319 -36.88 7.59 -24.18
N ALA A 320 -37.78 6.96 -24.94
CA ALA A 320 -37.80 5.50 -25.11
C ALA A 320 -36.55 4.99 -25.83
N GLY A 321 -36.13 5.69 -26.89
CA GLY A 321 -34.92 5.38 -27.63
C GLY A 321 -33.64 5.57 -26.81
N ALA A 322 -33.52 6.72 -26.13
CA ALA A 322 -32.38 6.99 -25.26
C ALA A 322 -32.30 5.98 -24.10
N ALA A 323 -33.42 5.52 -23.56
CA ALA A 323 -33.43 4.45 -22.55
C ALA A 323 -32.85 3.14 -23.10
N GLY A 324 -33.20 2.75 -24.34
CA GLY A 324 -32.60 1.59 -25.01
C GLY A 324 -31.09 1.71 -25.19
N TYR A 325 -30.62 2.90 -25.59
CA TYR A 325 -29.19 3.22 -25.73
C TYR A 325 -28.45 3.08 -24.39
N LEU A 326 -28.91 3.80 -23.37
CA LEU A 326 -28.28 3.84 -22.05
C LEU A 326 -28.24 2.45 -21.41
N PHE A 327 -29.36 1.71 -21.48
CA PHE A 327 -29.44 0.35 -20.93
C PHE A 327 -28.43 -0.59 -21.59
N THR A 328 -28.40 -0.62 -22.92
CA THR A 328 -27.57 -1.57 -23.68
C THR A 328 -26.09 -1.24 -23.54
N GLN A 329 -25.72 0.04 -23.71
CA GLN A 329 -24.33 0.47 -23.55
C GLN A 329 -23.82 0.14 -22.15
N SER A 330 -24.59 0.51 -21.12
CA SER A 330 -24.16 0.36 -19.73
C SER A 330 -24.02 -1.09 -19.30
N ILE A 331 -24.97 -1.97 -19.66
CA ILE A 331 -24.85 -3.41 -19.37
C ILE A 331 -23.64 -4.03 -20.08
N MET A 332 -23.44 -3.72 -21.36
CA MET A 332 -22.32 -4.28 -22.12
C MET A 332 -20.97 -3.86 -21.53
N LEU A 333 -20.80 -2.58 -21.18
CA LEU A 333 -19.59 -2.09 -20.53
C LEU A 333 -19.40 -2.69 -19.14
N ALA A 334 -20.43 -2.66 -18.29
CA ALA A 334 -20.36 -3.18 -16.91
C ALA A 334 -19.99 -4.67 -16.88
N THR A 335 -20.62 -5.48 -17.73
CA THR A 335 -20.37 -6.94 -17.77
C THR A 335 -19.03 -7.31 -18.37
N THR A 336 -18.40 -6.44 -19.17
CA THR A 336 -17.09 -6.70 -19.76
C THR A 336 -15.95 -6.21 -18.86
N PHE A 337 -16.05 -5.00 -18.31
CA PHE A 337 -15.00 -4.45 -17.44
C PHE A 337 -14.96 -5.09 -16.04
N ALA A 338 -16.13 -5.39 -15.46
CA ALA A 338 -16.17 -5.87 -14.08
C ALA A 338 -15.57 -7.27 -13.93
N VAL A 339 -15.75 -8.16 -14.92
CA VAL A 339 -15.41 -9.59 -14.77
C VAL A 339 -13.90 -9.85 -14.73
N SER A 340 -13.10 -9.09 -15.47
CA SER A 340 -11.66 -9.38 -15.62
C SER A 340 -10.80 -8.93 -14.42
N HIS A 341 -11.35 -8.13 -13.51
CA HIS A 341 -10.63 -7.63 -12.31
C HIS A 341 -11.24 -8.07 -10.98
N ASN A 342 -12.47 -8.61 -10.99
CA ASN A 342 -13.25 -8.89 -9.79
C ASN A 342 -13.66 -10.37 -9.72
N VAL A 343 -12.67 -11.26 -9.78
CA VAL A 343 -12.84 -12.70 -9.53
C VAL A 343 -11.98 -13.12 -8.34
N PRO A 344 -12.25 -14.27 -7.70
CA PRO A 344 -11.49 -14.70 -6.52
C PRO A 344 -9.97 -14.75 -6.74
N GLU A 345 -9.56 -15.12 -7.96
CA GLU A 345 -8.18 -15.24 -8.40
C GLU A 345 -7.46 -13.88 -8.50
N THR A 346 -8.18 -12.78 -8.72
CA THR A 346 -7.61 -11.43 -8.95
C THR A 346 -7.63 -10.52 -7.73
N LYS A 347 -8.25 -10.96 -6.62
CA LYS A 347 -8.47 -10.17 -5.41
C LYS A 347 -8.05 -10.89 -4.11
N SER A 348 -7.23 -11.95 -4.20
CA SER A 348 -6.53 -12.63 -3.08
C SER A 348 -7.35 -12.83 -1.80
N LEU A 349 -8.48 -13.54 -1.90
CA LEU A 349 -9.29 -13.90 -0.72
C LEU A 349 -8.66 -15.02 0.14
N ASP A 350 -7.73 -15.81 -0.43
CA ASP A 350 -7.11 -16.97 0.22
C ASP A 350 -5.59 -16.79 0.45
N PRO A 351 -5.00 -17.40 1.49
CA PRO A 351 -3.55 -17.48 1.66
C PRO A 351 -2.87 -18.18 0.48
N GLY A 352 -1.82 -17.58 -0.09
CA GLY A 352 -1.06 -18.16 -1.20
C GLY A 352 -0.13 -17.15 -1.87
N PRO A 353 0.60 -17.55 -2.93
CA PRO A 353 1.59 -16.72 -3.61
C PRO A 353 1.01 -15.39 -4.12
N THR A 354 -0.25 -15.39 -4.54
CA THR A 354 -0.95 -14.17 -4.97
C THR A 354 -1.10 -13.17 -3.83
N ARG A 355 -1.53 -13.62 -2.64
CA ARG A 355 -1.68 -12.78 -1.45
C ARG A 355 -0.32 -12.32 -0.92
N GLU A 356 0.68 -13.20 -0.88
CA GLU A 356 2.04 -12.87 -0.42
C GLU A 356 2.73 -11.80 -1.28
N ASN A 357 2.47 -11.78 -2.60
CA ASN A 357 2.99 -10.74 -3.49
C ASN A 357 2.20 -9.43 -3.37
N LEU A 358 0.86 -9.49 -3.26
CA LEU A 358 0.01 -8.30 -3.24
C LEU A 358 -0.08 -7.62 -1.86
N ASP A 359 0.22 -8.30 -0.75
CA ASP A 359 0.25 -7.68 0.60
C ASP A 359 1.54 -6.86 0.87
N GLN A 360 2.54 -6.93 -0.02
CA GLN A 360 3.76 -6.11 0.07
C GLN A 360 3.44 -4.62 -0.18
N PRO A 361 4.26 -3.67 0.32
CA PRO A 361 4.17 -2.26 -0.05
C PRO A 361 4.24 -2.09 -1.58
N THR A 362 3.43 -1.19 -2.15
CA THR A 362 3.29 -1.01 -3.61
C THR A 362 4.63 -0.84 -4.35
N LEU A 363 5.63 -0.19 -3.73
CA LEU A 363 6.96 0.01 -4.32
C LEU A 363 7.88 -1.21 -4.25
N GLU A 364 7.57 -2.19 -3.40
CA GLU A 364 8.33 -3.44 -3.25
C GLU A 364 7.77 -4.56 -4.13
N ARG A 365 6.52 -4.43 -4.60
CA ARG A 365 5.88 -5.40 -5.48
C ARG A 365 6.59 -5.47 -6.83
N ASP A 366 6.79 -6.68 -7.33
CA ASP A 366 7.12 -6.88 -8.75
C ASP A 366 5.90 -6.46 -9.60
N TRP A 367 6.05 -5.37 -10.35
CA TRP A 367 4.97 -4.78 -11.14
C TRP A 367 4.40 -5.75 -12.19
N GLY A 368 5.25 -6.52 -12.87
CA GLY A 368 4.80 -7.48 -13.88
C GLY A 368 3.99 -8.62 -13.25
N VAL A 369 4.44 -9.10 -12.09
CA VAL A 369 3.71 -10.10 -11.30
C VAL A 369 2.38 -9.53 -10.83
N GLN A 370 2.34 -8.28 -10.33
CA GLN A 370 1.10 -7.61 -9.93
C GLN A 370 0.09 -7.60 -11.08
N GLN A 371 0.45 -7.11 -12.28
CA GLN A 371 -0.48 -7.00 -13.41
C GLN A 371 -1.08 -8.36 -13.81
N VAL A 372 -0.28 -9.43 -13.76
CA VAL A 372 -0.75 -10.80 -14.04
C VAL A 372 -1.71 -11.28 -12.97
N LEU A 373 -1.41 -11.03 -11.70
CA LEU A 373 -2.20 -11.52 -10.57
C LEU A 373 -3.48 -10.72 -10.34
N THR A 374 -3.57 -9.47 -10.79
CA THR A 374 -4.75 -8.60 -10.59
C THR A 374 -5.71 -8.59 -11.78
N SER A 375 -5.42 -9.39 -12.80
CA SER A 375 -6.20 -9.46 -14.04
C SER A 375 -6.50 -10.90 -14.41
N ALA A 376 -7.65 -11.13 -15.03
CA ALA A 376 -8.06 -12.43 -15.54
C ALA A 376 -8.47 -12.33 -17.01
N ASN A 377 -8.11 -13.38 -17.75
CA ASN A 377 -8.47 -13.54 -19.15
C ASN A 377 -9.68 -14.44 -19.30
N TRP A 378 -10.41 -14.28 -20.39
CA TRP A 378 -11.46 -15.22 -20.76
C TRP A 378 -11.63 -15.33 -22.28
N GLY A 379 -12.23 -16.42 -22.74
CA GLY A 379 -12.57 -16.60 -24.15
C GLY A 379 -11.34 -16.82 -25.04
N GLY A 380 -11.37 -16.23 -26.23
CA GLY A 380 -10.32 -16.40 -27.23
C GLY A 380 -10.48 -15.36 -28.34
N VAL A 381 -10.09 -15.69 -29.57
CA VAL A 381 -10.12 -14.74 -30.70
C VAL A 381 -11.49 -14.12 -30.95
N VAL A 382 -12.58 -14.89 -30.74
CA VAL A 382 -13.96 -14.37 -30.87
C VAL A 382 -14.25 -13.32 -29.80
N GLY A 383 -13.89 -13.59 -28.53
CA GLY A 383 -13.99 -12.61 -27.45
C GLY A 383 -13.15 -11.36 -27.74
N ASN A 384 -11.94 -11.55 -28.29
CA ASN A 384 -11.03 -10.47 -28.66
C ASN A 384 -11.65 -9.49 -29.65
N PHE A 385 -12.38 -9.99 -30.65
CA PHE A 385 -13.09 -9.12 -31.58
C PHE A 385 -14.21 -8.32 -30.89
N PHE A 386 -15.09 -9.00 -30.15
CA PHE A 386 -16.27 -8.36 -29.55
C PHE A 386 -15.97 -7.44 -28.36
N THR A 387 -14.78 -7.55 -27.78
CA THR A 387 -14.37 -6.78 -26.59
C THR A 387 -13.16 -5.89 -26.82
N GLY A 388 -12.64 -5.80 -28.05
CA GLY A 388 -11.43 -5.03 -28.33
C GLY A 388 -10.21 -5.50 -27.54
N GLY A 389 -10.16 -6.80 -27.25
CA GLY A 389 -9.12 -7.46 -26.46
C GLY A 389 -9.22 -7.33 -24.95
N LEU A 390 -10.30 -6.76 -24.41
CA LEU A 390 -10.51 -6.69 -22.95
C LEU A 390 -10.87 -8.04 -22.32
N ASN A 391 -11.09 -9.07 -23.14
CA ASN A 391 -11.08 -10.45 -22.69
C ASN A 391 -9.65 -10.99 -22.42
N LEU A 392 -8.61 -10.31 -22.91
CA LEU A 392 -7.19 -10.60 -22.68
C LEU A 392 -6.57 -9.47 -21.82
N GLN A 393 -7.17 -9.30 -20.64
CA GLN A 393 -6.89 -8.20 -19.71
C GLN A 393 -5.46 -8.24 -19.15
N ILE A 394 -4.88 -9.43 -18.96
CA ILE A 394 -3.49 -9.58 -18.51
C ILE A 394 -2.53 -8.95 -19.53
N GLU A 395 -2.66 -9.30 -20.81
CA GLU A 395 -1.79 -8.80 -21.88
C GLU A 395 -1.99 -7.30 -22.08
N HIS A 396 -3.23 -6.85 -21.97
CA HIS A 396 -3.58 -5.45 -22.08
C HIS A 396 -2.88 -4.60 -21.01
N HIS A 397 -2.86 -5.05 -19.76
CA HIS A 397 -2.19 -4.35 -18.65
C HIS A 397 -0.66 -4.36 -18.77
N LEU A 398 -0.08 -5.45 -19.27
CA LEU A 398 1.36 -5.52 -19.52
C LEU A 398 1.78 -4.63 -20.72
N PHE A 399 0.94 -4.52 -21.74
CA PHE A 399 1.26 -3.84 -23.00
C PHE A 399 0.14 -2.91 -23.51
N PRO A 400 -0.20 -1.83 -22.79
CA PRO A 400 -1.34 -0.99 -23.12
C PRO A 400 -1.20 -0.29 -24.48
N ALA A 401 0.02 -0.02 -24.93
CA ALA A 401 0.31 0.64 -26.20
C ALA A 401 0.36 -0.30 -27.43
N ILE A 402 -0.02 -1.58 -27.27
CA ILE A 402 -0.07 -2.57 -28.35
C ILE A 402 -1.53 -2.79 -28.80
N SER A 403 -1.74 -2.85 -30.11
CA SER A 403 -3.02 -3.18 -30.71
C SER A 403 -3.52 -4.55 -30.23
N PHE A 404 -4.78 -4.58 -29.80
CA PHE A 404 -5.43 -5.77 -29.26
C PHE A 404 -5.46 -6.97 -30.22
N MET A 405 -5.25 -6.74 -31.51
CA MET A 405 -5.15 -7.80 -32.50
C MET A 405 -3.94 -8.72 -32.28
N HIS A 406 -2.96 -8.27 -31.51
CA HIS A 406 -1.76 -9.04 -31.17
C HIS A 406 -1.87 -9.79 -29.83
N TYR A 407 -2.82 -9.44 -28.96
CA TYR A 407 -2.97 -10.08 -27.65
C TYR A 407 -3.13 -11.60 -27.71
N PRO A 408 -3.85 -12.21 -28.66
CA PRO A 408 -3.94 -13.68 -28.74
C PRO A 408 -2.61 -14.39 -29.01
N ALA A 409 -1.64 -13.72 -29.64
CA ALA A 409 -0.30 -14.26 -29.81
C ALA A 409 0.57 -14.01 -28.57
N ILE A 410 0.43 -12.83 -27.97
CA ILE A 410 1.17 -12.41 -26.77
C ILE A 410 0.75 -13.26 -25.56
N SER A 411 -0.53 -13.61 -25.42
CA SER A 411 -1.04 -14.37 -24.28
C SER A 411 -0.38 -15.74 -24.12
N LYS A 412 -0.02 -16.38 -25.23
CA LYS A 412 0.73 -17.65 -25.23
C LYS A 412 2.14 -17.48 -24.64
N ILE A 413 2.77 -16.33 -24.87
CA ILE A 413 4.09 -16.00 -24.30
C ILE A 413 3.94 -15.73 -22.80
N VAL A 414 2.93 -14.94 -22.41
CA VAL A 414 2.65 -14.61 -21.01
C VAL A 414 2.39 -15.87 -20.20
N GLU A 415 1.47 -16.72 -20.66
CA GLU A 415 1.12 -17.98 -19.99
C GLU A 415 2.35 -18.89 -19.81
N ASP A 416 3.19 -19.00 -20.83
CA ASP A 416 4.41 -19.81 -20.78
C ASP A 416 5.45 -19.24 -19.78
N GLU A 417 5.67 -17.92 -19.75
CA GLU A 417 6.58 -17.29 -18.80
C GLU A 417 6.07 -17.35 -17.35
N CYS A 418 4.76 -17.24 -17.15
CA CYS A 418 4.12 -17.42 -15.84
C CYS A 418 4.28 -18.86 -15.36
N ARG A 419 4.01 -19.84 -16.23
CA ARG A 419 4.17 -21.28 -15.92
C ARG A 419 5.60 -21.63 -15.52
N LYS A 420 6.61 -21.10 -16.23
CA LYS A 420 8.04 -21.33 -15.89
C LYS A 420 8.42 -20.85 -14.50
N ARG A 421 7.73 -19.81 -14.00
CA ARG A 421 8.00 -19.16 -12.71
C ARG A 421 7.01 -19.53 -11.60
N GLY A 422 6.07 -20.44 -11.88
CA GLY A 422 5.05 -20.85 -10.91
C GLY A 422 4.05 -19.74 -10.55
N ILE A 423 3.86 -18.76 -11.44
CA ILE A 423 2.92 -17.64 -11.26
C ILE A 423 1.57 -18.05 -11.82
N SER A 424 0.50 -17.80 -11.06
CA SER A 424 -0.86 -18.09 -11.51
C SER A 424 -1.24 -17.19 -12.68
N TYR A 425 -1.70 -17.81 -13.77
CA TYR A 425 -2.24 -17.12 -14.93
C TYR A 425 -3.75 -17.43 -15.00
N ALA A 426 -4.58 -16.47 -14.60
CA ALA A 426 -6.02 -16.65 -14.51
C ALA A 426 -6.66 -16.57 -15.90
N HIS A 427 -7.17 -17.70 -16.40
CA HIS A 427 -7.83 -17.78 -17.70
C HIS A 427 -9.07 -18.68 -17.65
N TYR A 428 -10.16 -18.20 -18.24
CA TYR A 428 -11.42 -18.93 -18.37
C TYR A 428 -11.75 -19.18 -19.85
N ALA A 429 -12.39 -20.32 -20.16
CA ALA A 429 -12.65 -20.67 -21.55
C ALA A 429 -13.71 -19.77 -22.21
N THR A 430 -14.65 -19.21 -21.43
CA THR A 430 -15.82 -18.49 -21.97
C THR A 430 -16.30 -17.35 -21.06
N LEU A 431 -17.08 -16.41 -21.61
CA LEU A 431 -17.72 -15.35 -20.83
C LEU A 431 -18.67 -15.89 -19.74
N PRO A 432 -19.56 -16.87 -19.99
CA PRO A 432 -20.42 -17.41 -18.94
C PRO A 432 -19.63 -18.00 -17.76
N GLU A 433 -18.48 -18.61 -18.03
CA GLU A 433 -17.61 -19.17 -16.99
C GLU A 433 -17.07 -18.08 -16.06
N ILE A 434 -16.40 -17.05 -16.60
CA ILE A 434 -15.88 -15.95 -15.78
C ILE A 434 -17.00 -15.16 -15.11
N LEU A 435 -18.14 -14.97 -15.78
CA LEU A 435 -19.28 -14.27 -15.22
C LEU A 435 -19.84 -15.01 -14.00
N SER A 436 -19.88 -16.35 -14.04
CA SER A 436 -20.27 -17.16 -12.90
C SER A 436 -19.31 -17.00 -11.71
N ARG A 437 -18.01 -16.84 -11.98
CA ARG A 437 -16.97 -16.57 -10.96
C ARG A 437 -17.12 -15.18 -10.38
N PHE A 438 -17.36 -14.17 -11.21
CA PHE A 438 -17.66 -12.80 -10.80
C PHE A 438 -18.90 -12.74 -9.90
N VAL A 439 -20.01 -13.37 -10.28
CA VAL A 439 -21.23 -13.41 -9.45
C VAL A 439 -20.96 -14.06 -8.09
N ARG A 440 -20.18 -15.15 -8.05
CA ARG A 440 -19.76 -15.78 -6.79
C ARG A 440 -18.88 -14.85 -5.98
N PHE A 441 -17.90 -14.19 -6.59
CA PHE A 441 -17.06 -13.19 -5.92
C PHE A 441 -17.91 -12.11 -5.27
N MET A 442 -18.88 -11.55 -6.01
CA MET A 442 -19.79 -10.52 -5.52
C MET A 442 -20.73 -11.02 -4.41
N ALA A 443 -21.09 -12.30 -4.41
CA ALA A 443 -21.89 -12.91 -3.35
C ALA A 443 -21.08 -13.14 -2.07
N PHE A 444 -19.83 -13.58 -2.23
CA PHE A 444 -19.00 -14.05 -1.15
C PHE A 444 -17.99 -13.05 -0.64
N THR A 445 -17.91 -11.79 -1.12
CA THR A 445 -16.91 -10.81 -0.66
C THR A 445 -17.10 -10.48 0.84
N PRO A 446 -16.43 -11.15 1.80
CA PRO A 446 -16.64 -10.83 3.19
C PRO A 446 -15.86 -9.53 3.46
N SER A 447 -16.09 -8.88 4.60
CA SER A 447 -15.25 -7.72 4.94
C SER A 447 -13.86 -8.23 5.25
N ARG A 448 -12.75 -7.66 4.74
CA ARG A 448 -11.41 -7.98 5.27
C ARG A 448 -11.36 -7.66 6.75
N ALA A 449 -12.11 -6.67 7.25
CA ALA A 449 -12.25 -6.44 8.69
C ALA A 449 -13.06 -7.53 9.41
N VAL A 450 -14.04 -8.18 8.75
CA VAL A 450 -14.80 -9.31 9.32
C VAL A 450 -14.05 -10.61 9.15
N LEU A 451 -13.31 -10.84 8.06
CA LEU A 451 -12.36 -11.94 7.89
C LEU A 451 -11.14 -11.75 8.75
N GLN A 452 -10.76 -10.53 9.11
CA GLN A 452 -9.68 -10.26 10.03
C GLN A 452 -10.19 -10.34 11.45
N GLU A 453 -11.43 -9.95 11.77
CA GLU A 453 -12.08 -10.28 13.05
C GLU A 453 -12.43 -11.77 13.18
N GLU A 454 -12.80 -12.46 12.10
CA GLU A 454 -13.08 -13.90 12.00
C GLU A 454 -11.80 -14.70 11.85
N GLU A 455 -10.73 -14.20 11.21
CA GLU A 455 -9.37 -14.76 11.26
C GLU A 455 -8.75 -14.43 12.60
N GLU A 456 -9.03 -13.30 13.27
CA GLU A 456 -8.60 -12.98 14.65
C GLU A 456 -9.41 -13.78 15.67
N SER A 457 -10.67 -14.12 15.39
CA SER A 457 -11.54 -15.00 16.18
C SER A 457 -11.26 -16.48 15.90
N ALA A 458 -10.99 -16.86 14.66
CA ALA A 458 -10.56 -18.20 14.25
C ALA A 458 -9.08 -18.41 14.58
N THR A 459 -8.23 -17.38 14.60
CA THR A 459 -6.92 -17.40 15.27
C THR A 459 -7.06 -17.22 16.77
N SER A 460 -8.18 -16.78 17.34
CA SER A 460 -8.47 -17.04 18.76
C SER A 460 -8.72 -18.54 19.01
N THR A 461 -9.28 -19.22 18.00
CA THR A 461 -9.47 -20.67 17.98
C THR A 461 -8.17 -21.42 17.61
N ALA A 462 -7.28 -20.83 16.80
CA ALA A 462 -5.94 -21.33 16.48
C ALA A 462 -4.87 -20.87 17.49
N ALA A 463 -5.16 -19.89 18.35
CA ALA A 463 -4.37 -19.51 19.52
C ALA A 463 -4.45 -20.60 20.60
N ARG A 464 -5.39 -21.54 20.50
CA ARG A 464 -5.31 -22.84 21.20
C ARG A 464 -4.15 -23.72 20.72
N TYR A 465 -3.59 -23.46 19.52
CA TYR A 465 -2.51 -24.25 18.91
C TYR A 465 -1.19 -23.49 18.68
N LEU A 466 -1.16 -22.16 18.85
CA LEU A 466 0.11 -21.43 18.94
C LEU A 466 0.80 -21.82 20.25
N ARG A 467 1.85 -22.63 20.15
CA ARG A 467 2.66 -22.98 21.31
C ARG A 467 3.13 -21.67 21.99
N PRO A 468 2.84 -21.47 23.27
CA PRO A 468 3.23 -20.26 23.99
C PRO A 468 4.76 -20.10 23.99
N ALA A 469 5.23 -18.87 24.20
CA ALA A 469 6.65 -18.67 24.45
C ALA A 469 7.06 -19.50 25.69
N VAL A 470 8.21 -20.15 25.61
CA VAL A 470 8.72 -21.04 26.66
C VAL A 470 9.89 -20.37 27.34
N CYS A 471 9.77 -20.13 28.65
CA CYS A 471 10.87 -19.62 29.44
C CYS A 471 11.76 -20.79 29.88
N VAL A 472 13.04 -20.73 29.53
CA VAL A 472 14.07 -21.69 29.91
C VAL A 472 14.96 -21.03 30.95
N TRP A 473 15.01 -21.62 32.15
CA TRP A 473 15.71 -21.04 33.29
C TRP A 473 16.98 -21.79 33.64
N ASN A 474 18.00 -21.09 34.10
CA ASN A 474 19.17 -21.68 34.74
C ASN A 474 18.75 -22.26 36.10
N LYS A 475 18.46 -23.56 36.15
CA LYS A 475 17.90 -24.24 37.34
C LYS A 475 18.75 -24.08 38.60
N LYS A 476 20.08 -24.03 38.48
CA LYS A 476 20.98 -23.88 39.63
C LYS A 476 20.86 -22.48 40.22
N LEU A 477 21.02 -21.47 39.37
CA LEU A 477 20.93 -20.07 39.78
C LEU A 477 19.51 -19.72 40.25
N LEU A 478 18.47 -20.23 39.59
CA LEU A 478 17.08 -20.01 39.97
C LEU A 478 16.78 -20.55 41.38
N LYS A 479 17.28 -21.74 41.74
CA LYS A 479 17.11 -22.31 43.08
C LYS A 479 17.87 -21.54 44.17
N GLU A 480 19.04 -21.03 43.82
CA GLU A 480 19.87 -20.23 44.72
C GLU A 480 19.26 -18.86 44.99
N LEU A 481 18.75 -18.20 43.95
CA LEU A 481 18.26 -16.82 44.01
C LEU A 481 16.77 -16.71 44.35
N TYR A 482 15.95 -17.61 43.82
CA TYR A 482 14.50 -17.52 43.86
C TYR A 482 13.86 -18.87 44.22
N PRO A 483 14.16 -19.43 45.43
CA PRO A 483 13.67 -20.75 45.83
C PRO A 483 12.14 -20.85 45.88
N ASN A 484 11.43 -19.72 46.06
CA ASN A 484 9.98 -19.62 46.16
C ASN A 484 9.32 -18.92 44.96
N GLY A 485 9.96 -19.00 43.79
CA GLY A 485 9.53 -18.34 42.55
C GLY A 485 10.14 -16.95 42.35
N ILE A 486 10.18 -16.49 41.10
CA ILE A 486 10.89 -15.27 40.72
C ILE A 486 10.11 -14.05 41.18
N ARG A 487 10.67 -13.34 42.18
CA ARG A 487 10.12 -12.09 42.72
C ARG A 487 11.19 -11.01 42.66
N CYS A 488 10.90 -9.90 41.99
CA CYS A 488 11.83 -8.76 41.89
C CYS A 488 11.18 -7.44 42.33
N GLY A 489 12.02 -6.47 42.69
CA GLY A 489 11.59 -5.11 42.97
C GLY A 489 11.14 -4.40 41.70
N VAL A 490 12.04 -4.34 40.70
CA VAL A 490 11.76 -3.70 39.41
C VAL A 490 12.00 -4.69 38.27
N LEU A 491 11.04 -4.78 37.35
CA LEU A 491 11.16 -5.52 36.09
C LEU A 491 11.36 -4.54 34.94
N LEU A 492 12.47 -4.64 34.21
CA LEU A 492 12.71 -3.92 32.96
C LEU A 492 12.52 -4.85 31.77
N VAL A 493 11.69 -4.48 30.79
CA VAL A 493 11.54 -5.25 29.54
C VAL A 493 11.87 -4.35 28.35
N ALA A 494 12.96 -4.65 27.65
CA ALA A 494 13.35 -4.02 26.40
C ALA A 494 12.81 -4.81 25.21
N THR A 495 12.20 -4.11 24.25
CA THR A 495 11.50 -4.71 23.11
C THR A 495 11.95 -4.18 21.74
N CYS A 496 12.85 -3.21 21.72
CA CYS A 496 13.40 -2.62 20.49
C CYS A 496 14.94 -2.57 20.55
N PRO A 497 15.64 -2.43 19.40
CA PRO A 497 17.10 -2.38 19.34
C PRO A 497 17.72 -1.35 20.29
N THR A 498 17.20 -0.11 20.30
CA THR A 498 17.69 0.99 21.15
C THR A 498 17.65 0.63 22.64
N SER A 499 16.51 0.11 23.12
CA SER A 499 16.34 -0.28 24.52
C SER A 499 17.14 -1.54 24.89
N CYS A 500 17.27 -2.49 23.96
CA CYS A 500 18.06 -3.71 24.16
C CYS A 500 19.55 -3.39 24.28
N ALA A 501 20.10 -2.53 23.42
CA ALA A 501 21.50 -2.09 23.50
C ALA A 501 21.80 -1.37 24.82
N LEU A 502 20.89 -0.53 25.29
CA LEU A 502 21.05 0.19 26.56
C LEU A 502 21.05 -0.76 27.77
N LEU A 503 20.09 -1.69 27.86
CA LEU A 503 20.03 -2.62 29.00
C LEU A 503 21.14 -3.67 28.95
N ARG A 504 21.56 -4.08 27.75
CA ARG A 504 22.63 -5.07 27.57
C ARG A 504 23.98 -4.54 28.00
N THR A 505 24.27 -3.27 27.79
CA THR A 505 25.58 -2.70 28.14
C THR A 505 25.77 -2.49 29.64
N LEU A 506 24.75 -2.78 30.45
CA LEU A 506 24.85 -2.69 31.91
C LEU A 506 25.83 -3.74 32.48
N PRO A 507 26.79 -3.30 33.32
CA PRO A 507 27.73 -4.20 33.98
C PRO A 507 27.11 -4.90 35.19
N GLY A 508 27.64 -6.08 35.52
CA GLY A 508 27.27 -6.82 36.73
C GLY A 508 25.94 -7.59 36.64
N LYS A 509 25.42 -7.81 35.44
CA LYS A 509 24.25 -8.66 35.17
C LYS A 509 24.64 -10.13 35.12
N GLN A 510 23.76 -11.01 35.59
CA GLN A 510 23.92 -12.47 35.49
C GLN A 510 22.79 -13.08 34.67
N LEU A 511 23.09 -13.99 33.74
CA LEU A 511 22.09 -14.65 32.90
C LEU A 511 21.25 -15.63 33.73
N LEU A 512 19.98 -15.31 33.92
CA LEU A 512 19.02 -16.13 34.67
C LEU A 512 18.29 -17.13 33.76
N GLY A 513 18.04 -16.76 32.50
CA GLY A 513 17.33 -17.62 31.56
C GLY A 513 17.14 -17.00 30.17
N SER A 514 16.33 -17.64 29.35
CA SER A 514 15.98 -17.19 28.00
C SER A 514 14.53 -17.51 27.67
N VAL A 515 13.91 -16.74 26.78
CA VAL A 515 12.53 -16.94 26.31
C VAL A 515 12.57 -17.40 24.86
N LEU A 516 12.14 -18.64 24.63
CA LEU A 516 12.06 -19.25 23.30
C LEU A 516 10.66 -19.04 22.73
N THR A 517 10.58 -18.37 21.58
CA THR A 517 9.31 -18.19 20.85
C THR A 517 9.27 -19.13 19.66
N PRO A 518 8.31 -20.08 19.60
CA PRO A 518 8.17 -20.99 18.46
C PRO A 518 8.04 -20.26 17.13
N GLY A 519 8.82 -20.67 16.11
CA GLY A 519 8.83 -20.04 14.79
C GLY A 519 9.79 -18.86 14.63
N VAL A 520 10.51 -18.45 15.69
CA VAL A 520 11.67 -17.55 15.55
C VAL A 520 12.89 -18.40 15.18
N SER A 521 13.44 -18.18 13.98
CA SER A 521 14.67 -18.85 13.56
C SER A 521 15.86 -18.32 14.36
N LEU A 522 16.67 -19.23 14.91
CA LEU A 522 17.94 -18.91 15.57
C LEU A 522 19.12 -18.90 14.59
N ALA A 523 18.88 -19.15 13.31
CA ALA A 523 19.92 -19.11 12.28
C ALA A 523 20.46 -17.68 12.11
N GLY A 524 21.78 -17.55 12.00
CA GLY A 524 22.46 -16.26 11.89
C GLY A 524 22.83 -15.61 13.23
N ASN A 525 22.42 -16.20 14.36
CA ASN A 525 22.85 -15.71 15.69
C ASN A 525 24.35 -15.95 15.89
N SER A 526 25.01 -14.99 16.53
CA SER A 526 26.44 -15.02 16.76
C SER A 526 26.83 -16.13 17.76
N PHE A 527 27.62 -17.10 17.30
CA PHE A 527 28.16 -18.15 18.19
C PHE A 527 29.31 -17.65 19.07
N ALA A 528 30.10 -16.68 18.58
CA ALA A 528 31.32 -16.23 19.24
C ALA A 528 31.09 -15.34 20.49
N ALA A 529 30.00 -14.57 20.54
CA ALA A 529 29.66 -13.72 21.70
C ALA A 529 29.06 -14.52 22.87
N CYS A 530 28.31 -15.59 22.57
CA CYS A 530 27.71 -16.48 23.56
C CYS A 530 28.75 -17.27 24.39
N CYS A 531 29.95 -17.55 23.86
CA CYS A 531 30.92 -18.42 24.52
C CYS A 531 31.89 -17.71 25.50
N ALA A 532 32.12 -16.40 25.36
CA ALA A 532 33.08 -15.67 26.19
C ALA A 532 32.42 -14.89 27.36
N ALA A 533 31.16 -14.46 27.21
CA ALA A 533 30.44 -13.69 28.24
C ALA A 533 28.96 -14.09 28.44
N GLY A 534 28.41 -14.97 27.60
CA GLY A 534 26.98 -15.36 27.67
C GLY A 534 26.00 -14.25 27.27
N GLU A 535 26.45 -13.26 26.47
CA GLU A 535 25.66 -12.09 26.09
C GLU A 535 25.38 -12.08 24.58
N ALA A 536 24.11 -11.86 24.22
CA ALA A 536 23.64 -11.82 22.82
C ALA A 536 23.80 -10.43 22.18
N LEU A 537 24.09 -10.36 20.88
CA LEU A 537 24.11 -9.09 20.14
C LEU A 537 22.69 -8.56 19.87
N PRO A 538 22.49 -7.24 19.66
CA PRO A 538 21.20 -6.69 19.26
C PRO A 538 20.63 -7.28 17.97
N SER A 539 21.50 -7.77 17.09
CA SER A 539 21.14 -8.48 15.85
C SER A 539 20.77 -9.96 16.06
N ASP A 540 21.06 -10.54 17.22
CA ASP A 540 20.71 -11.93 17.51
C ASP A 540 19.21 -12.05 17.75
N LYS A 541 18.57 -13.06 17.17
CA LYS A 541 17.13 -13.31 17.34
C LYS A 541 16.85 -14.10 18.62
N VAL A 542 17.20 -13.53 19.78
CA VAL A 542 17.05 -14.16 21.10
C VAL A 542 16.35 -13.27 22.12
N CYS A 543 15.74 -13.87 23.14
CA CYS A 543 15.24 -13.14 24.30
C CYS A 543 15.90 -13.68 25.55
N THR A 544 16.61 -12.82 26.27
CA THR A 544 17.44 -13.18 27.43
C THR A 544 16.93 -12.49 28.69
N VAL A 545 16.94 -13.22 29.80
CA VAL A 545 16.52 -12.73 31.11
C VAL A 545 17.75 -12.67 32.02
N TYR A 546 18.06 -11.48 32.52
CA TYR A 546 19.18 -11.23 33.43
C TYR A 546 18.69 -10.77 34.79
N VAL A 547 19.46 -11.07 35.83
CA VAL A 547 19.31 -10.49 37.17
C VAL A 547 20.43 -9.49 37.42
N LEU A 548 20.08 -8.34 37.98
CA LEU A 548 21.00 -7.27 38.35
C LEU A 548 20.81 -6.95 39.84
N ARG A 549 21.87 -7.14 40.63
CA ARG A 549 21.86 -6.89 42.08
C ARG A 549 22.35 -5.50 42.42
N SER A 550 21.70 -4.86 43.39
CA SER A 550 22.04 -3.53 43.90
C SER A 550 23.41 -3.49 44.61
N SER A 551 23.84 -4.59 45.25
CA SER A 551 25.15 -4.73 45.93
C SER A 551 25.79 -6.11 45.69
N PRO A 552 27.13 -6.25 45.65
CA PRO A 552 27.78 -7.55 45.77
C PRO A 552 27.53 -8.14 47.17
N PRO A 553 27.46 -9.48 47.33
CA PRO A 553 27.22 -10.09 48.63
C PRO A 553 28.44 -9.90 49.54
N GLU A 554 28.35 -8.97 50.49
CA GLU A 554 29.20 -9.02 51.68
C GLU A 554 28.62 -10.10 52.61
N ASN A 555 29.38 -11.19 52.80
CA ASN A 555 29.06 -12.41 53.55
C ASN A 555 28.07 -13.43 52.92
N PRO A 556 28.55 -14.63 52.49
CA PRO A 556 27.71 -15.73 52.01
C PRO A 556 26.89 -16.45 53.10
N SER A 557 26.98 -16.06 54.37
CA SER A 557 26.41 -16.79 55.51
C SER A 557 25.21 -16.13 56.20
N ALA A 558 24.75 -14.97 55.71
CA ALA A 558 23.54 -14.34 56.24
C ALA A 558 22.30 -14.77 55.43
N SER A 559 21.51 -15.68 56.00
CA SER A 559 20.19 -16.04 55.46
C SER A 559 19.27 -14.82 55.53
N ALA A 560 19.14 -14.08 54.41
CA ALA A 560 18.09 -13.09 54.26
C ALA A 560 16.73 -13.80 54.32
N GLY A 561 15.87 -13.38 55.26
CA GLY A 561 14.51 -13.90 55.39
C GLY A 561 13.66 -13.64 54.13
N PRO A 562 12.40 -14.13 54.09
CA PRO A 562 11.52 -14.05 52.93
C PRO A 562 10.95 -12.63 52.75
N GLY A 563 11.82 -11.65 52.49
CA GLY A 563 11.49 -10.28 52.13
C GLY A 563 11.70 -10.07 50.62
N VAL A 564 10.95 -9.15 50.03
CA VAL A 564 11.07 -8.76 48.62
C VAL A 564 12.52 -8.40 48.30
N HIS A 565 13.18 -9.16 47.42
CA HIS A 565 14.52 -8.83 46.96
C HIS A 565 14.47 -7.51 46.17
N GLU A 566 15.36 -6.56 46.48
CA GLU A 566 15.57 -5.32 45.72
C GLU A 566 16.20 -5.55 44.33
N ASP A 567 16.25 -6.80 43.89
CA ASP A 567 16.81 -7.18 42.60
C ASP A 567 16.03 -6.53 41.45
N VAL A 568 16.77 -6.14 40.42
CA VAL A 568 16.21 -5.68 39.15
C VAL A 568 16.34 -6.80 38.14
N LEU A 569 15.21 -7.22 37.56
CA LEU A 569 15.18 -8.21 36.50
C LEU A 569 15.14 -7.52 35.13
N LEU A 570 16.00 -7.92 34.21
CA LEU A 570 16.09 -7.38 32.86
C LEU A 570 15.63 -8.44 31.86
N VAL A 571 14.71 -8.09 30.96
CA VAL A 571 14.28 -8.95 29.86
C VAL A 571 14.57 -8.21 28.57
N CYS A 572 15.51 -8.70 27.76
CA CYS A 572 15.85 -8.10 26.48
C CYS A 572 15.34 -8.99 25.35
N CYS A 573 14.34 -8.53 24.60
CA CYS A 573 13.78 -9.22 23.44
C CYS A 573 14.37 -8.64 22.16
N HIS A 574 15.30 -9.35 21.54
CA HIS A 574 16.04 -8.93 20.34
C HIS A 574 15.39 -9.41 19.03
N TYR A 575 14.13 -9.83 19.08
CA TYR A 575 13.33 -10.15 17.91
C TYR A 575 11.96 -9.52 18.02
N GLU A 576 11.36 -9.25 16.85
CA GLU A 576 9.99 -8.76 16.79
C GLU A 576 9.00 -9.88 17.13
N VAL A 577 8.09 -9.59 18.05
CA VAL A 577 6.96 -10.48 18.37
C VAL A 577 5.76 -10.01 17.56
N ALA A 578 5.32 -10.84 16.60
CA ALA A 578 4.13 -10.58 15.79
C ALA A 578 2.94 -10.20 16.68
N ARG A 579 2.16 -9.18 16.26
CA ARG A 579 1.05 -8.60 17.05
C ARG A 579 0.06 -9.65 17.58
N ALA A 580 -0.30 -10.63 16.74
CA ALA A 580 -1.19 -11.73 17.12
C ALA A 580 -0.65 -12.62 18.26
N ARG A 581 0.68 -12.68 18.45
CA ARG A 581 1.34 -13.50 19.47
C ARG A 581 1.69 -12.72 20.73
N ALA A 582 1.68 -11.39 20.67
CA ALA A 582 2.08 -10.52 21.77
C ALA A 582 1.33 -10.78 23.09
N PRO A 583 -0.01 -11.01 23.12
CA PRO A 583 -0.72 -11.34 24.36
C PRO A 583 -0.31 -12.69 24.97
N ALA A 584 -0.09 -13.70 24.14
CA ALA A 584 0.35 -15.03 24.59
C ALA A 584 1.79 -14.98 25.11
N TRP A 585 2.66 -14.25 24.42
CA TRP A 585 4.04 -14.00 24.86
C TRP A 585 4.08 -13.27 26.20
N ALA A 586 3.34 -12.17 26.33
CA ALA A 586 3.26 -11.39 27.58
C ALA A 586 2.78 -12.26 28.74
N ARG A 587 1.77 -13.11 28.51
CA ARG A 587 1.27 -14.07 29.49
C ARG A 587 2.32 -15.12 29.88
N SER A 588 3.05 -15.68 28.92
CA SER A 588 4.11 -16.67 29.18
C SER A 588 5.23 -16.12 30.06
N VAL A 589 5.67 -14.89 29.79
CA VAL A 589 6.80 -14.27 30.49
C VAL A 589 6.33 -13.69 31.82
N LEU A 590 5.36 -12.77 31.80
CA LEU A 590 4.91 -12.09 33.02
C LEU A 590 4.14 -13.03 33.96
N GLY A 591 3.52 -14.09 33.45
CA GLY A 591 2.82 -15.09 34.27
C GLY A 591 3.74 -15.92 35.18
N GLN A 592 5.04 -15.98 34.86
CA GLN A 592 6.04 -16.69 35.69
C GLN A 592 6.77 -15.78 36.69
N LEU A 593 6.48 -14.48 36.64
CA LEU A 593 7.16 -13.45 37.40
C LEU A 593 6.18 -12.70 38.31
N SER A 594 6.67 -12.29 39.46
CA SER A 594 6.02 -11.31 40.32
C SER A 594 6.96 -10.12 40.53
N TYR A 595 6.46 -8.92 40.35
CA TYR A 595 7.25 -7.69 40.45
C TYR A 595 6.48 -6.63 41.24
N ARG A 596 7.18 -5.80 42.02
CA ARG A 596 6.57 -4.63 42.67
C ARG A 596 6.21 -3.57 41.64
N HIS A 597 7.10 -3.33 40.68
CA HIS A 597 6.88 -2.40 39.58
C HIS A 597 7.53 -2.91 38.28
N ALA A 598 6.91 -2.66 37.12
CA ALA A 598 7.49 -2.98 35.82
C ALA A 598 7.59 -1.75 34.92
N ILE A 599 8.71 -1.63 34.23
CA ILE A 599 8.96 -0.61 33.22
C ILE A 599 9.19 -1.33 31.89
N PHE A 600 8.30 -1.09 30.94
CA PHE A 600 8.41 -1.61 29.58
C PHE A 600 9.00 -0.52 28.70
N LEU A 601 9.98 -0.88 27.87
CA LEU A 601 10.66 0.01 26.93
C LEU A 601 10.29 -0.42 25.52
N GLY A 602 9.63 0.47 24.79
CA GLY A 602 9.21 0.21 23.42
C GLY A 602 9.28 1.45 22.56
N THR A 603 9.04 1.24 21.27
CA THR A 603 9.02 2.31 20.28
C THR A 603 7.65 2.38 19.64
N MET A 604 7.34 3.53 19.08
CA MET A 604 6.21 3.67 18.18
C MET A 604 6.59 4.49 16.95
N PRO A 605 5.96 4.21 15.81
CA PRO A 605 6.16 5.00 14.60
C PRO A 605 5.66 6.43 14.80
N ALA A 606 6.39 7.42 14.30
CA ALA A 606 5.99 8.82 14.34
C ALA A 606 4.60 9.07 13.70
N GLU A 607 4.18 8.26 12.73
CA GLU A 607 2.86 8.37 12.08
C GLU A 607 1.70 8.03 13.04
N GLN A 608 1.99 7.31 14.13
CA GLN A 608 1.01 6.96 15.16
C GLN A 608 0.96 8.00 16.29
N PHE A 609 1.94 8.88 16.38
CA PHE A 609 1.99 9.97 17.35
C PHE A 609 1.02 11.11 16.96
N ARG A 610 0.31 11.64 17.95
CA ARG A 610 -0.70 12.72 17.77
C ARG A 610 -0.47 13.91 18.71
N GLY A 611 0.72 14.00 19.32
CA GLY A 611 1.10 15.11 20.18
C GLY A 611 1.78 16.26 19.44
N ALA A 612 2.13 17.29 20.20
CA ALA A 612 3.07 18.32 19.76
C ALA A 612 4.51 17.78 19.88
N GLY A 613 5.39 18.24 18.99
CA GLY A 613 6.78 17.82 18.90
C GLY A 613 7.06 17.13 17.57
N ASP A 614 8.24 17.39 17.02
CA ASP A 614 8.72 16.77 15.78
C ASP A 614 9.72 15.68 16.13
N ALA A 615 9.34 14.42 15.91
CA ALA A 615 10.20 13.28 16.21
C ALA A 615 11.51 13.32 15.40
N SER A 616 11.60 14.07 14.30
CA SER A 616 12.82 14.25 13.49
C SER A 616 13.84 15.22 14.10
N GLN A 617 13.37 16.19 14.90
CA GLN A 617 14.19 17.25 15.51
C GLN A 617 14.36 17.07 17.02
N GLU A 618 13.43 16.38 17.67
CA GLU A 618 13.36 16.26 19.13
C GLU A 618 13.34 14.78 19.58
N GLU A 619 13.92 14.50 20.75
CA GLU A 619 13.82 13.21 21.42
C GLU A 619 12.48 13.08 22.15
N LEU A 620 11.48 12.60 21.42
CA LEU A 620 10.13 12.43 21.94
C LEU A 620 9.98 11.11 22.72
N ILE A 621 9.89 11.23 24.05
CA ILE A 621 9.72 10.11 24.98
C ILE A 621 8.54 10.35 25.90
N PHE A 622 7.62 9.40 25.95
CA PHE A 622 6.39 9.50 26.74
C PHE A 622 6.13 8.25 27.58
N ALA A 623 5.35 8.41 28.65
CA ALA A 623 4.91 7.32 29.50
C ALA A 623 3.41 7.01 29.33
N LEU A 624 3.09 5.72 29.33
CA LEU A 624 1.74 5.19 29.56
C LEU A 624 1.75 4.41 30.88
N ARG A 625 0.76 4.61 31.74
CA ARG A 625 0.74 4.04 33.09
C ARG A 625 -0.47 3.14 33.31
N THR A 626 -0.30 2.07 34.08
CA THR A 626 -1.45 1.33 34.60
C THR A 626 -2.17 2.13 35.69
N ARG A 627 -3.45 1.83 35.94
CA ARG A 627 -4.24 2.44 37.02
C ARG A 627 -3.57 2.30 38.38
N ALA A 628 -2.95 1.14 38.65
CA ALA A 628 -2.24 0.88 39.89
C ALA A 628 -1.00 1.80 40.05
N SER A 629 -0.22 2.00 38.98
CA SER A 629 0.91 2.94 38.98
C SER A 629 0.43 4.39 39.19
N GLN A 630 -0.66 4.78 38.51
CA GLN A 630 -1.22 6.12 38.65
C GLN A 630 -1.71 6.41 40.08
N GLN A 631 -2.37 5.44 40.72
CA GLN A 631 -2.81 5.57 42.12
C GLN A 631 -1.63 5.70 43.09
N GLN A 632 -0.57 4.92 42.90
CA GLN A 632 0.64 5.01 43.73
C GLN A 632 1.30 6.39 43.62
N GLN A 633 1.40 6.97 42.42
CA GLN A 633 1.95 8.31 42.22
C GLN A 633 1.07 9.42 42.82
N LEU A 634 -0.26 9.30 42.69
CA LEU A 634 -1.20 10.24 43.33
C LEU A 634 -1.07 10.22 44.85
N GLN A 635 -0.91 9.04 45.46
CA GLN A 635 -0.68 8.90 46.90
C GLN A 635 0.67 9.47 47.33
N ALA A 636 1.70 9.35 46.49
CA ALA A 636 3.04 9.88 46.75
C ALA A 636 3.17 11.40 46.48
N GLY A 637 2.13 12.08 45.97
CA GLY A 637 2.15 13.51 45.68
C GLY A 637 3.15 13.94 44.58
N SER A 638 3.63 13.01 43.77
CA SER A 638 4.67 13.24 42.77
C SER A 638 4.11 13.30 41.35
N LYS A 639 4.45 14.34 40.58
CA LYS A 639 4.25 14.34 39.13
C LYS A 639 5.34 13.44 38.54
N GLY A 640 4.95 12.24 38.09
CA GLY A 640 5.91 11.25 37.58
C GLY A 640 6.88 11.82 36.53
N PRO A 641 8.10 11.28 36.43
CA PRO A 641 9.26 11.97 35.87
C PRO A 641 9.25 12.16 34.34
N VAL A 642 8.35 11.48 33.64
CA VAL A 642 8.24 11.48 32.18
C VAL A 642 6.84 11.97 31.79
N PRO A 643 6.70 12.81 30.75
CA PRO A 643 5.39 13.27 30.28
C PRO A 643 4.51 12.11 29.82
N LEU A 644 3.20 12.24 30.02
CA LEU A 644 2.24 11.21 29.61
C LEU A 644 2.00 11.25 28.10
N LEU A 645 1.76 10.08 27.51
CA LEU A 645 1.47 9.97 26.09
C LEU A 645 0.18 10.74 25.74
N PRO A 646 0.20 11.59 24.68
CA PRO A 646 -0.94 12.41 24.29
C PRO A 646 -2.19 11.60 23.94
N ARG A 647 -3.37 12.15 24.27
CA ARG A 647 -4.66 11.52 23.93
C ARG A 647 -4.80 11.35 22.41
N GLY A 648 -5.42 10.25 21.99
CA GLY A 648 -5.61 9.92 20.58
C GLY A 648 -4.42 9.21 19.91
N THR A 649 -3.31 9.07 20.62
CA THR A 649 -2.15 8.26 20.21
C THR A 649 -2.39 6.78 20.53
N VAL A 650 -2.14 5.88 19.58
CA VAL A 650 -2.37 4.43 19.74
C VAL A 650 -1.03 3.69 19.74
N VAL A 651 -0.78 2.88 20.77
CA VAL A 651 0.41 2.01 20.86
C VAL A 651 -0.02 0.57 20.67
N GLY A 652 0.65 -0.15 19.77
CA GLY A 652 0.36 -1.55 19.45
C GLY A 652 1.52 -2.51 19.79
N GLY A 653 1.37 -3.78 19.40
CA GLY A 653 2.43 -4.79 19.48
C GLY A 653 2.75 -5.28 20.90
N LEU A 654 3.96 -5.81 21.07
CA LEU A 654 4.44 -6.36 22.33
C LEU A 654 4.42 -5.38 23.52
N PRO A 655 4.87 -4.11 23.37
CA PRO A 655 4.87 -3.16 24.48
C PRO A 655 3.45 -2.90 25.03
N ALA A 656 2.48 -2.75 24.13
CA ALA A 656 1.07 -2.60 24.50
C ALA A 656 0.54 -3.85 25.21
N ALA A 657 0.83 -5.04 24.69
CA ALA A 657 0.39 -6.30 25.30
C ALA A 657 0.95 -6.50 26.73
N LEU A 658 2.21 -6.15 26.97
CA LEU A 658 2.84 -6.20 28.30
C LEU A 658 2.15 -5.26 29.30
N LEU A 659 1.87 -4.03 28.88
CA LEU A 659 1.17 -3.05 29.69
C LEU A 659 -0.28 -3.48 29.97
N SER A 660 -1.00 -3.92 28.95
CA SER A 660 -2.37 -4.42 29.07
C SER A 660 -2.46 -5.64 30.00
N TYR A 661 -1.53 -6.59 29.88
CA TYR A 661 -1.50 -7.75 30.78
C TYR A 661 -1.26 -7.34 32.24
N SER A 662 -0.36 -6.39 32.48
CA SER A 662 -0.11 -5.83 33.82
C SER A 662 -1.34 -5.10 34.37
N GLN A 663 -2.01 -4.31 33.53
CA GLN A 663 -3.25 -3.60 33.88
C GLN A 663 -4.36 -4.57 34.29
N VAL A 664 -4.54 -5.67 33.55
CA VAL A 664 -5.55 -6.70 33.87
C VAL A 664 -5.24 -7.42 35.19
N ARG A 665 -3.96 -7.62 35.52
CA ARG A 665 -3.53 -8.19 36.80
C ARG A 665 -3.58 -7.20 37.97
N GLY A 666 -3.94 -5.94 37.74
CA GLY A 666 -3.86 -4.88 38.75
C GLY A 666 -2.42 -4.57 39.18
N ALA A 667 -1.42 -4.92 38.37
CA ALA A 667 -0.02 -4.69 38.67
C ALA A 667 0.41 -3.24 38.33
N SER A 668 1.32 -2.69 39.13
CA SER A 668 1.93 -1.39 38.88
C SER A 668 2.94 -1.49 37.74
N ALA A 669 2.68 -0.82 36.62
CA ALA A 669 3.59 -0.80 35.48
C ALA A 669 3.49 0.50 34.67
N GLU A 670 4.61 0.86 34.05
CA GLU A 670 4.75 2.00 33.14
C GLU A 670 5.36 1.51 31.81
N LEU A 671 4.88 2.05 30.69
CA LEU A 671 5.43 1.82 29.37
C LEU A 671 6.04 3.14 28.90
N LEU A 672 7.37 3.13 28.72
CA LEU A 672 8.12 4.20 28.11
C LEU A 672 8.14 3.98 26.60
N VAL A 673 7.54 4.91 25.87
CA VAL A 673 7.41 4.86 24.41
C VAL A 673 8.27 5.96 23.81
N MET A 674 9.26 5.54 23.02
CA MET A 674 10.02 6.44 22.15
C MET A 674 9.25 6.59 20.83
N VAL A 675 9.10 7.83 20.36
CA VAL A 675 8.54 8.09 19.03
C VAL A 675 9.70 8.09 18.04
N GLU A 676 9.78 7.05 17.20
CA GLU A 676 10.87 6.87 16.24
C GLU A 676 10.40 7.13 14.81
N MET A 677 11.27 7.75 14.02
CA MET A 677 11.18 7.74 12.56
C MET A 677 11.75 6.42 12.03
N VAL A 678 11.40 6.02 10.81
CA VAL A 678 11.79 4.75 10.16
C VAL A 678 13.33 4.51 10.08
N LEU A 679 14.16 5.48 10.45
CA LEU A 679 15.62 5.34 10.58
C LEU A 679 16.02 5.16 12.06
N GLU A 680 16.52 3.98 12.38
CA GLU A 680 16.96 3.59 13.73
C GLU A 680 18.11 4.47 14.26
N GLY A 681 18.05 4.82 15.55
CA GLY A 681 19.20 5.19 16.38
C GLY A 681 19.79 6.60 16.17
N ARG A 682 19.31 7.60 16.91
CA ARG A 682 20.11 8.83 17.15
C ARG A 682 20.94 8.67 18.43
N PRO A 683 22.21 9.12 18.46
CA PRO A 683 23.00 9.16 19.70
C PRO A 683 22.29 9.90 20.84
N ALA A 684 21.53 10.94 20.51
CA ALA A 684 20.76 11.74 21.47
C ALA A 684 19.53 10.98 22.01
N LEU A 685 18.86 10.16 21.19
CA LEU A 685 17.74 9.32 21.64
C LEU A 685 18.17 8.28 22.69
N VAL A 686 19.38 7.72 22.55
CA VAL A 686 19.95 6.81 23.56
C VAL A 686 20.17 7.52 24.90
N GLU A 687 20.65 8.77 24.87
CA GLU A 687 20.84 9.58 26.09
C GLU A 687 19.52 9.99 26.71
N ALA A 688 18.55 10.43 25.91
CA ALA A 688 17.21 10.78 26.38
C ALA A 688 16.50 9.57 27.00
N LEU A 689 16.59 8.40 26.37
CA LEU A 689 16.06 7.15 26.91
C LEU A 689 16.72 6.79 28.24
N ALA A 690 18.04 6.89 28.32
CA ALA A 690 18.78 6.62 29.55
C ALA A 690 18.38 7.59 30.67
N ALA A 691 18.28 8.90 30.39
CA ALA A 691 17.86 9.91 31.37
C ALA A 691 16.43 9.65 31.88
N ALA A 692 15.49 9.37 30.98
CA ALA A 692 14.11 9.02 31.35
C ALA A 692 14.05 7.75 32.21
N LEU A 693 14.80 6.71 31.84
CA LEU A 693 14.87 5.45 32.58
C LEU A 693 15.51 5.62 33.96
N VAL A 694 16.60 6.40 34.07
CA VAL A 694 17.25 6.75 35.34
C VAL A 694 16.27 7.41 36.28
N SER A 695 15.50 8.39 35.78
CA SER A 695 14.53 9.11 36.59
C SER A 695 13.41 8.19 37.11
N MET A 696 12.90 7.29 36.25
CA MET A 696 11.92 6.28 36.66
C MET A 696 12.51 5.28 37.67
N LEU A 697 13.72 4.79 37.45
CA LEU A 697 14.36 3.83 38.37
C LEU A 697 14.57 4.42 39.76
N ARG A 698 15.02 5.67 39.87
CA ARG A 698 15.14 6.38 41.15
C ARG A 698 13.78 6.52 41.84
N SER A 699 12.73 6.87 41.07
CA SER A 699 11.37 6.97 41.62
C SER A 699 10.81 5.66 42.18
N HIS A 700 11.37 4.53 41.73
CA HIS A 700 11.00 3.18 42.18
C HIS A 700 12.12 2.51 43.01
N GLY A 701 13.01 3.29 43.64
CA GLY A 701 14.00 2.80 44.61
C GLY A 701 15.08 1.88 44.02
N ALA A 702 15.44 2.06 42.75
CA ALA A 702 16.50 1.30 42.06
C ALA A 702 17.73 2.18 41.76
N ASP A 703 18.17 2.97 42.74
CA ASP A 703 19.24 3.99 42.60
C ASP A 703 20.59 3.42 42.16
N ALA A 704 20.94 2.21 42.62
CA ALA A 704 22.17 1.54 42.24
C ALA A 704 22.22 1.21 40.75
N VAL A 705 21.08 0.80 40.17
CA VAL A 705 20.96 0.51 38.73
C VAL A 705 20.91 1.80 37.92
N ALA A 706 20.17 2.80 38.41
CA ALA A 706 20.12 4.13 37.82
C ALA A 706 21.53 4.76 37.70
N SER A 707 22.36 4.62 38.74
CA SER A 707 23.74 5.13 38.74
C SER A 707 24.64 4.42 37.72
N ARG A 708 24.43 3.12 37.46
CA ARG A 708 25.17 2.37 36.42
C ARG A 708 24.79 2.82 35.01
N LEU A 709 23.50 3.07 34.77
CA LEU A 709 22.98 3.58 33.49
C LEU A 709 23.55 4.97 33.13
N CYS A 710 23.82 5.82 34.13
CA CYS A 710 24.42 7.14 33.91
C CYS A 710 25.91 7.11 33.52
N SER A 711 26.58 5.95 33.55
CA SER A 711 28.02 5.90 33.26
C SER A 711 28.29 6.17 31.77
N ARG A 712 29.26 7.06 31.49
CA ARG A 712 29.71 7.35 30.11
C ARG A 712 30.10 6.08 29.35
N GLN A 713 30.63 5.08 30.06
CA GLN A 713 31.00 3.80 29.48
C GLN A 713 29.79 3.02 28.92
N VAL A 714 28.67 2.99 29.63
CA VAL A 714 27.43 2.32 29.19
C VAL A 714 26.85 3.01 27.97
N LEU A 715 26.73 4.35 27.99
CA LEU A 715 26.20 5.12 26.87
C LEU A 715 27.07 4.99 25.60
N THR A 716 28.39 5.02 25.77
CA THR A 716 29.34 4.84 24.66
C THR A 716 29.26 3.43 24.08
N ALA A 717 29.13 2.42 24.94
CA ALA A 717 28.96 1.03 24.49
C ALA A 717 27.63 0.85 23.74
N ALA A 718 26.52 1.40 24.25
CA ALA A 718 25.21 1.27 23.61
C ALA A 718 25.18 1.90 22.22
N ARG A 719 25.82 3.07 22.05
CA ARG A 719 25.99 3.72 20.74
C ARG A 719 26.80 2.86 19.77
N LYS A 720 27.93 2.33 20.24
CA LYS A 720 28.79 1.47 19.44
C LYS A 720 28.06 0.22 18.95
N GLU A 721 27.22 -0.38 19.79
CA GLU A 721 26.41 -1.56 19.43
C GLU A 721 25.36 -1.27 18.36
N LEU A 722 24.80 -0.06 18.36
CA LEU A 722 23.83 0.40 17.36
C LEU A 722 24.49 0.92 16.07
N GLY A 723 25.82 0.79 15.93
CA GLY A 723 26.55 1.33 14.78
C GLY A 723 26.63 2.87 14.75
N LEU A 724 26.33 3.53 15.87
CA LEU A 724 26.35 4.97 16.01
C LEU A 724 27.76 5.41 16.42
N GLY A 725 28.48 6.05 15.49
CA GLY A 725 29.84 6.53 15.71
C GLY A 725 29.96 7.52 16.88
N ALA A 726 31.19 7.77 17.34
CA ALA A 726 31.48 8.72 18.41
C ALA A 726 31.20 10.16 17.93
N ALA A 727 29.96 10.62 18.04
CA ALA A 727 29.63 12.04 17.99
C ALA A 727 30.24 12.72 19.23
N ALA A 728 30.89 13.87 19.01
CA ALA A 728 31.57 14.66 20.02
C ALA A 728 30.71 14.84 21.27
N ALA A 729 31.35 14.70 22.44
CA ALA A 729 30.74 14.96 23.73
C ALA A 729 30.05 16.33 23.72
N CYS A 730 28.73 16.34 23.80
CA CYS A 730 27.98 17.55 24.10
C CYS A 730 28.14 17.79 25.61
N GLU A 731 29.13 18.60 25.98
CA GLU A 731 29.16 19.26 27.29
C GLU A 731 28.07 20.33 27.32
N ALA A 732 26.88 19.96 27.76
CA ALA A 732 25.93 20.88 28.40
C ALA A 732 24.77 20.06 28.97
N TYR A 733 24.66 19.99 30.29
CA TYR A 733 23.48 20.33 31.09
C TYR A 733 23.77 19.93 32.55
N VAL A 734 24.07 20.97 33.35
CA VAL A 734 23.93 20.98 34.81
C VAL A 734 22.46 21.28 35.13
#